data_AF-A0A2M9KMQ7-F1
#
_entry.id   AF-A0A2M9KMQ7-F1
#
_cell.length_a   1.000
_cell.length_b   1.000
_cell.length_c   1.000
_cell.angle_alpha   90.00
_cell.angle_beta   90.00
_cell.angle_gamma   90.00
#
_symmetry.space_group_name_H-M   'P 1'
#
loop_
_entity.id
_entity.type
_entity.pdbx_description
1 polymer ?
#
loop_
_entity_poly.entity_id
_entity_poly.type
_entity_poly.pdbx_seq_one_letter_code
_entity_poly.pdbx_strand_id
1 'polypeptide(L)'
;MRATSSVIVGRDAEIRLLDEALESVTRGAGRAVFLVGEAGIGKSRLAGESTLRAYDRDMPVLRGRATSTGLVVPFRPLVEALSSRFRAAGAPDDPELQPYRPALAGLVPEWRAEAVAPGYAISLVELAEALLRLLAVLGRERGCVILLEDLHDSDTETIAVVEYVVDNVAELPVLLVGTLRPDPGPALDLALAAELRNTASLRELGPLDETAVRDMAAACLDVGPGEVPPAAGRHLAQWAGGNPYLVEVLLADLLDTGRLSRAEGGWQLAEHDEATVPTGAVRSWARRLARLDEPVRELLLVAATLGGRFSVGALRAVTGLDDRALFAHLRTASEVGIIAPDGAAHDHYTFRHALTADALRASLPPAEQAALARRAASAIEESAVELCGDQKQLVASLRLAAGDKTAASRQFAEVGRQMLDAGASGSAAMLLERARGLAADEDRDEVTVQLAIAQAECGRLDEAAALLDDLPPAPAGSRAAEERAQAHTQVAWVATMAEQPAQAHRRIRAARALLGADPRPEQEAALAVVEGHLALLPEQDGRGEGRGPVGWGGEDGRERLEEAERSARRAALTAEQRGRPVVACQAWQLLAMLSRERGFDEADACLERMLAVAEEHRLAVYRAEALVRLGTNAFMRTGEATRLETARTAAHELGSLALLQSVDGLLAMQSVLGGRWERARGIVERSVEASARLQNLSTHRYLLLVDATLAAHQGRAREQERALLRFRRAGGQESMLVPLQRGLCQAVGALMGEDRERAKAELDAALAWEREHPSFFYLSGRYGLGPLLRILDGEDGGREAHREALGSPGGQLAWNRMFLGMADAVLRGRDGDPDGARRAVERAGRAAAVFPQAWHLALRLTAEAALVDSWGEPVAWLRSAEEYFHEAGVSPVAGACRAALRQAGVSVPQRRGGRERIPAGLRTAGVTPREYEVFVLLAQRPGNQQIAQSLCISPRTVEKHMASLMTKTGSADRSALCALSAESADS
;
A
#
# COMPACT_ATOMS: atom_id res chain seq x y z
N MET A 1 1.05 51.75 18.16
CA MET A 1 0.49 50.75 19.08
C MET A 1 -0.10 49.62 18.26
N ARG A 2 0.31 48.39 18.50
CA ARG A 2 -0.25 47.22 17.84
C ARG A 2 -1.07 46.45 18.85
N ALA A 3 -2.19 45.89 18.41
CA ALA A 3 -3.01 45.00 19.24
C ALA A 3 -2.33 43.64 19.48
N THR A 4 -1.24 43.34 18.75
CA THR A 4 -0.51 42.08 18.78
C THR A 4 0.98 42.32 18.98
N SER A 5 1.67 41.42 19.70
CA SER A 5 3.13 41.49 19.86
C SER A 5 3.80 41.33 18.50
N SER A 6 4.95 41.97 18.26
CA SER A 6 5.78 41.80 17.05
C SER A 6 6.82 40.68 17.16
N VAL A 7 7.15 40.24 18.37
CA VAL A 7 8.18 39.24 18.66
C VAL A 7 7.63 38.03 19.40
N ILE A 8 8.31 36.88 19.30
CA ILE A 8 8.02 35.72 20.15
C ILE A 8 8.74 35.90 21.49
N VAL A 9 8.00 35.71 22.59
CA VAL A 9 8.47 35.95 23.95
C VAL A 9 8.33 34.67 24.76
N GLY A 10 9.36 34.31 25.54
CA GLY A 10 9.33 33.18 26.48
C GLY A 10 9.26 31.80 25.82
N ARG A 11 9.78 31.65 24.59
CA ARG A 11 9.74 30.39 23.82
C ARG A 11 11.11 29.93 23.30
N ASP A 12 12.19 30.29 23.98
CA ASP A 12 13.55 30.01 23.49
C ASP A 12 13.85 28.51 23.38
N ALA A 13 13.30 27.68 24.28
CA ALA A 13 13.50 26.23 24.23
C ALA A 13 12.77 25.59 23.04
N GLU A 14 11.54 26.04 22.78
CA GLU A 14 10.72 25.58 21.67
C GLU A 14 11.31 26.01 20.32
N ILE A 15 11.84 27.24 20.23
CA ILE A 15 12.53 27.72 19.04
C ILE A 15 13.80 26.88 18.78
N ARG A 16 14.60 26.58 19.81
CA ARG A 16 15.78 25.71 19.65
C ARG A 16 15.41 24.32 19.15
N LEU A 17 14.35 23.71 19.68
CA LEU A 17 13.86 22.41 19.20
C LEU A 17 13.51 22.43 17.71
N LEU A 18 12.83 23.49 17.26
CA LEU A 18 12.46 23.65 15.84
C LEU A 18 13.68 23.92 14.95
N ASP A 19 14.66 24.70 15.41
CA ASP A 19 15.92 24.92 14.70
C ASP A 19 16.72 23.62 14.55
N GLU A 20 16.87 22.84 15.62
CA GLU A 20 17.56 21.54 15.60
C GLU A 20 16.86 20.56 14.65
N ALA A 21 15.52 20.56 14.61
CA ALA A 21 14.74 19.74 13.70
C ALA A 21 14.96 20.17 12.23
N LEU A 22 14.92 21.47 11.93
CA LEU A 22 15.22 22.00 10.59
C LEU A 22 16.63 21.62 10.14
N GLU A 23 17.63 21.73 11.02
CA GLU A 23 19.01 21.32 10.71
C GLU A 23 19.14 19.82 10.45
N SER A 24 18.43 18.98 11.18
CA SER A 24 18.38 17.53 10.93
C SER A 24 17.86 17.23 9.52
N VAL A 25 16.81 17.94 9.12
CA VAL A 25 16.18 17.77 7.80
C VAL A 25 17.11 18.17 6.67
N THR A 26 17.90 19.25 6.82
CA THR A 26 18.93 19.62 5.83
C THR A 26 20.04 18.56 5.68
N ARG A 27 20.23 17.71 6.69
CA ARG A 27 21.16 16.56 6.67
C ARG A 27 20.52 15.27 6.15
N GLY A 28 19.29 15.33 5.66
CA GLY A 28 18.54 14.18 5.13
C GLY A 28 17.83 13.33 6.19
N ALA A 29 17.82 13.77 7.45
CA ALA A 29 17.19 13.02 8.54
C ALA A 29 15.91 13.72 9.01
N GLY A 30 14.76 13.12 8.69
CA GLY A 30 13.45 13.69 8.95
C GLY A 30 13.08 13.66 10.43
N ARG A 31 12.10 14.50 10.78
CA ARG A 31 11.61 14.67 12.14
C ARG A 31 10.12 15.01 12.13
N ALA A 32 9.42 14.57 13.17
CA ALA A 32 8.08 15.04 13.50
C ALA A 32 8.11 15.76 14.86
N VAL A 33 7.48 16.94 14.93
CA VAL A 33 7.36 17.75 16.15
C VAL A 33 5.91 18.11 16.37
N PHE A 34 5.38 17.79 17.56
CA PHE A 34 4.03 18.11 17.97
C PHE A 34 4.04 19.20 19.04
N LEU A 35 3.37 20.32 18.76
CA LEU A 35 3.18 21.43 19.69
C LEU A 35 1.81 21.29 20.35
N VAL A 36 1.80 20.94 21.63
CA VAL A 36 0.57 20.75 22.43
C VAL A 36 0.36 21.96 23.32
N GLY A 37 -0.88 22.40 23.49
CA GLY A 37 -1.20 23.37 24.52
C GLY A 37 -2.55 24.02 24.35
N GLU A 38 -2.94 24.82 25.34
CA GLU A 38 -4.27 25.43 25.41
C GLU A 38 -4.58 26.40 24.24
N ALA A 39 -5.86 26.71 24.06
CA ALA A 39 -6.28 27.71 23.08
C ALA A 39 -5.65 29.08 23.41
N GLY A 40 -5.06 29.74 22.40
CA GLY A 40 -4.42 31.04 22.58
C GLY A 40 -3.00 31.03 23.16
N ILE A 41 -2.46 29.86 23.54
CA ILE A 41 -1.14 29.73 24.18
C ILE A 41 0.08 30.08 23.28
N GLY A 42 -0.15 30.27 21.97
CA GLY A 42 0.87 30.66 20.99
C GLY A 42 1.31 29.59 19.99
N LYS A 43 0.65 28.41 19.94
CA LYS A 43 1.00 27.31 19.00
C LYS A 43 1.15 27.76 17.54
N SER A 44 0.11 28.37 16.95
CA SER A 44 0.13 28.85 15.56
C SER A 44 1.18 29.92 15.30
N ARG A 45 1.51 30.73 16.30
CA ARG A 45 2.54 31.76 16.17
C ARG A 45 3.93 31.13 16.12
N LEU A 46 4.19 30.15 16.98
CA LEU A 46 5.43 29.39 17.00
C LEU A 46 5.61 28.54 15.72
N ALA A 47 4.54 27.92 15.24
CA ALA A 47 4.53 27.22 13.96
C ALA A 47 4.79 28.16 12.76
N GLY A 48 4.24 29.38 12.80
CA GLY A 48 4.52 30.43 11.83
C GLY A 48 5.99 30.87 11.82
N GLU A 49 6.61 30.97 12.99
CA GLU A 49 8.06 31.24 13.11
C GLU A 49 8.91 30.13 12.50
N SER A 50 8.55 28.87 12.73
CA SER A 50 9.19 27.72 12.06
C SER A 50 9.10 27.82 10.54
N THR A 51 7.97 28.31 10.02
CA THR A 51 7.74 28.50 8.58
C THR A 51 8.63 29.61 8.01
N LEU A 52 8.76 30.74 8.72
CA LEU A 52 9.67 31.83 8.32
C LEU A 52 11.13 31.36 8.28
N ARG A 53 11.55 30.62 9.30
CA ARG A 53 12.90 30.05 9.38
C ARG A 53 13.21 29.02 8.29
N ALA A 54 12.20 28.25 7.90
CA ALA A 54 12.30 27.34 6.77
C ALA A 54 12.42 28.09 5.44
N TYR A 55 11.65 29.19 5.28
CA TYR A 55 11.74 30.08 4.12
C TYR A 55 13.13 30.72 3.99
N ASP A 56 13.73 31.19 5.10
CA ASP A 56 15.10 31.73 5.12
C ASP A 56 16.17 30.70 4.73
N ARG A 57 15.84 29.40 4.80
CA ARG A 57 16.68 28.27 4.37
C ARG A 57 16.29 27.76 2.98
N ASP A 58 15.43 28.46 2.25
CA ASP A 58 14.89 28.07 0.94
C ASP A 58 14.20 26.69 0.92
N MET A 59 13.61 26.28 2.04
CA MET A 59 12.88 25.01 2.14
C MET A 59 11.42 25.22 1.69
N PRO A 60 10.85 24.32 0.87
CA PRO A 60 9.43 24.33 0.57
C PRO A 60 8.60 24.16 1.85
N VAL A 61 7.65 25.06 2.08
CA VAL A 61 6.70 24.96 3.19
C VAL A 61 5.30 24.66 2.66
N LEU A 62 4.69 23.61 3.19
CA LEU A 62 3.33 23.18 2.94
C LEU A 62 2.51 23.43 4.20
N ARG A 63 1.49 24.28 4.15
CA ARG A 63 0.69 24.63 5.33
C ARG A 63 -0.78 24.32 5.13
N GLY A 64 -1.32 23.49 6.02
CA GLY A 64 -2.73 23.16 6.04
C GLY A 64 -3.30 23.18 7.46
N ARG A 65 -4.63 23.27 7.57
CA ARG A 65 -5.29 23.45 8.86
C ARG A 65 -6.55 22.60 8.95
N ALA A 66 -6.73 21.92 10.08
CA ALA A 66 -8.00 21.30 10.42
C ALA A 66 -8.99 22.38 10.87
N THR A 67 -10.25 22.26 10.47
CA THR A 67 -11.25 23.33 10.68
C THR A 67 -12.26 22.92 11.74
N SER A 68 -12.47 23.78 12.74
CA SER A 68 -13.48 23.63 13.79
C SER A 68 -14.94 23.82 13.32
N THR A 69 -15.22 23.73 12.01
CA THR A 69 -16.56 23.94 11.42
C THR A 69 -17.53 22.79 11.73
N GLY A 70 -17.06 21.70 12.34
CA GLY A 70 -17.88 20.51 12.63
C GLY A 70 -18.23 19.66 11.41
N LEU A 71 -17.65 19.99 10.25
CA LEU A 71 -17.72 19.22 9.00
C LEU A 71 -16.60 18.17 9.01
N VAL A 72 -16.96 16.92 8.74
CA VAL A 72 -16.02 15.83 8.48
C VAL A 72 -15.69 15.88 6.99
N VAL A 73 -14.47 16.29 6.66
CA VAL A 73 -13.97 16.32 5.28
C VAL A 73 -12.63 15.59 5.26
N PRO A 74 -12.58 14.36 4.72
CA PRO A 74 -11.37 13.54 4.72
C PRO A 74 -10.16 14.28 4.15
N PHE A 75 -9.02 14.12 4.81
CA PHE A 75 -7.71 14.63 4.37
C PHE A 75 -7.60 16.15 4.21
N ARG A 76 -8.56 16.92 4.70
CA ARG A 76 -8.60 18.37 4.47
C ARG A 76 -7.29 19.09 4.83
N PRO A 77 -6.65 18.87 5.99
CA PRO A 77 -5.38 19.53 6.31
C PRO A 77 -4.28 19.21 5.30
N LEU A 78 -4.26 17.99 4.78
CA LEU A 78 -3.27 17.56 3.78
C LEU A 78 -3.53 18.19 2.41
N VAL A 79 -4.80 18.20 1.96
CA VAL A 79 -5.23 18.89 0.73
C VAL A 79 -4.86 20.36 0.78
N GLU A 80 -5.13 21.04 1.89
CA GLU A 80 -4.79 22.45 2.08
C GLU A 80 -3.27 22.67 2.07
N ALA A 81 -2.50 21.80 2.74
CA ALA A 81 -1.04 21.86 2.76
C ALA A 81 -0.43 21.74 1.36
N LEU A 82 -0.87 20.76 0.58
CA LEU A 82 -0.41 20.54 -0.79
C LEU A 82 -0.83 21.68 -1.72
N SER A 83 -2.10 22.10 -1.65
CA SER A 83 -2.64 23.21 -2.44
C SER A 83 -1.90 24.52 -2.16
N SER A 84 -1.49 24.78 -0.92
CA SER A 84 -0.75 26.00 -0.54
C SER A 84 0.56 26.14 -1.32
N ARG A 85 1.24 25.02 -1.59
CA ARG A 85 2.50 24.97 -2.33
C ARG A 85 2.29 24.96 -3.83
N PHE A 86 1.35 24.16 -4.32
CA PHE A 86 1.15 23.92 -5.75
C PHE A 86 0.50 25.09 -6.47
N ARG A 87 -0.30 25.91 -5.79
CA ARG A 87 -0.76 27.19 -6.36
C ARG A 87 0.39 28.13 -6.73
N ALA A 88 1.50 28.07 -5.98
CA ALA A 88 2.62 28.98 -6.17
C ALA A 88 3.65 28.50 -7.20
N ALA A 89 3.91 27.18 -7.34
CA ALA A 89 4.90 26.67 -8.30
C ALA A 89 4.44 25.48 -9.17
N GLY A 90 3.17 25.11 -9.14
CA GLY A 90 2.65 23.93 -9.81
C GLY A 90 2.90 22.63 -9.05
N ALA A 91 2.21 21.57 -9.47
CA ALA A 91 2.45 20.21 -8.99
C ALA A 91 3.76 19.65 -9.59
N PRO A 92 4.54 18.87 -8.82
CA PRO A 92 5.82 18.33 -9.31
C PRO A 92 5.64 17.32 -10.46
N ASP A 93 6.51 17.40 -11.45
CA ASP A 93 6.55 16.50 -12.62
C ASP A 93 7.77 15.57 -12.58
N ASP A 94 7.96 14.88 -11.45
CA ASP A 94 9.04 13.89 -11.29
C ASP A 94 8.53 12.50 -11.76
N PRO A 95 9.27 11.78 -12.62
CA PRO A 95 8.93 10.42 -13.05
C PRO A 95 8.69 9.43 -11.90
N GLU A 96 9.33 9.65 -10.76
CA GLU A 96 9.17 8.85 -9.54
C GLU A 96 7.75 8.92 -8.96
N LEU A 97 7.02 10.02 -9.21
CA LEU A 97 5.66 10.21 -8.72
C LEU A 97 4.60 9.62 -9.64
N GLN A 98 4.93 9.24 -10.88
CA GLN A 98 3.96 8.72 -11.84
C GLN A 98 3.13 7.55 -11.29
N PRO A 99 3.72 6.53 -10.61
CA PRO A 99 2.95 5.43 -10.01
C PRO A 99 2.04 5.83 -8.85
N TYR A 100 2.29 6.99 -8.24
CA TYR A 100 1.62 7.47 -7.05
C TYR A 100 0.55 8.52 -7.37
N ARG A 101 0.54 9.08 -8.59
CA ARG A 101 -0.41 10.13 -9.00
C ARG A 101 -1.88 9.75 -8.81
N PRO A 102 -2.35 8.55 -9.21
CA PRO A 102 -3.77 8.26 -9.04
C PRO A 102 -4.15 8.09 -7.56
N ALA A 103 -3.25 7.56 -6.72
CA ALA A 103 -3.42 7.56 -5.26
C ALA A 103 -3.49 9.00 -4.70
N LEU A 104 -2.62 9.89 -5.18
CA LEU A 104 -2.54 11.29 -4.76
C LEU A 104 -3.64 12.18 -5.35
N ALA A 105 -4.42 11.73 -6.34
CA ALA A 105 -5.48 12.50 -6.98
C ALA A 105 -6.57 12.95 -5.99
N GLY A 106 -6.76 12.20 -4.89
CA GLY A 106 -7.61 12.62 -3.78
C GLY A 106 -7.13 13.91 -3.11
N LEU A 107 -5.81 14.07 -2.97
CA LEU A 107 -5.16 15.19 -2.29
C LEU A 107 -4.75 16.34 -3.21
N VAL A 108 -4.47 16.04 -4.47
CA VAL A 108 -3.91 16.96 -5.47
C VAL A 108 -4.90 17.10 -6.64
N PRO A 109 -5.74 18.15 -6.66
CA PRO A 109 -6.76 18.33 -7.67
C PRO A 109 -6.25 18.30 -9.11
N GLU A 110 -5.02 18.77 -9.35
CA GLU A 110 -4.36 18.80 -10.67
C GLU A 110 -4.14 17.40 -11.26
N TRP A 111 -4.08 16.36 -10.43
CA TRP A 111 -3.90 14.97 -10.86
C TRP A 111 -5.22 14.19 -11.01
N ARG A 112 -6.37 14.83 -10.78
CA ARG A 112 -7.70 14.20 -10.97
C ARG A 112 -8.08 13.97 -12.43
N ALA A 113 -7.35 14.55 -13.37
CA ALA A 113 -7.65 14.44 -14.81
C ALA A 113 -7.43 13.01 -15.37
N GLU A 114 -6.66 12.18 -14.68
CA GLU A 114 -6.55 10.74 -14.93
C GLU A 114 -7.59 10.03 -14.04
N ALA A 115 -8.77 9.77 -14.61
CA ALA A 115 -9.97 9.37 -13.88
C ALA A 115 -9.74 8.20 -12.91
N VAL A 116 -9.96 8.43 -11.62
CA VAL A 116 -10.14 7.33 -10.64
C VAL A 116 -11.32 6.50 -11.12
N ALA A 117 -11.07 5.23 -11.42
CA ALA A 117 -12.09 4.35 -11.94
C ALA A 117 -13.19 4.11 -10.87
N PRO A 118 -14.48 4.05 -11.27
CA PRO A 118 -15.55 3.73 -10.34
C PRO A 118 -15.30 2.37 -9.65
N GLY A 119 -15.42 2.34 -8.32
CA GLY A 119 -15.39 1.09 -7.54
C GLY A 119 -14.01 0.63 -7.02
N TYR A 120 -12.97 1.47 -7.09
CA TYR A 120 -11.73 1.26 -6.32
C TYR A 120 -11.58 2.32 -5.22
N ALA A 121 -11.60 1.90 -3.97
CA ALA A 121 -11.20 2.74 -2.85
C ALA A 121 -9.69 2.58 -2.62
N ILE A 122 -8.92 3.65 -2.83
CA ILE A 122 -7.51 3.69 -2.46
C ILE A 122 -7.43 3.54 -0.94
N SER A 123 -6.63 2.59 -0.45
CA SER A 123 -6.48 2.43 1.00
C SER A 123 -5.71 3.61 1.61
N LEU A 124 -5.96 3.90 2.89
CA LEU A 124 -5.25 4.97 3.62
C LEU A 124 -3.74 4.77 3.61
N VAL A 125 -3.29 3.52 3.67
CA VAL A 125 -1.87 3.19 3.68
C VAL A 125 -1.24 3.47 2.31
N GLU A 126 -1.93 3.14 1.21
CA GLU A 126 -1.49 3.50 -0.15
C GLU A 126 -1.42 5.01 -0.33
N LEU A 127 -2.41 5.74 0.16
CA LEU A 127 -2.42 7.20 0.13
C LEU A 127 -1.26 7.79 0.94
N ALA A 128 -1.01 7.26 2.14
CA ALA A 128 0.05 7.73 3.01
C ALA A 128 1.45 7.45 2.44
N GLU A 129 1.65 6.27 1.84
CA GLU A 129 2.89 5.95 1.12
C GLU A 129 3.10 6.86 -0.08
N ALA A 130 2.04 7.13 -0.84
CA ALA A 130 2.09 8.06 -1.96
C ALA A 130 2.43 9.49 -1.49
N LEU A 131 1.87 9.93 -0.36
CA LEU A 131 2.20 11.20 0.27
C LEU A 131 3.65 11.25 0.75
N LEU A 132 4.17 10.20 1.38
CA LEU A 132 5.58 10.10 1.77
C LEU A 132 6.50 10.25 0.56
N ARG A 133 6.19 9.59 -0.56
CA ARG A 133 6.98 9.70 -1.79
C ARG A 133 6.93 11.12 -2.35
N LEU A 134 5.76 11.76 -2.34
CA LEU A 134 5.61 13.16 -2.73
C LEU A 134 6.47 14.10 -1.86
N LEU A 135 6.41 13.95 -0.54
CA LEU A 135 7.20 14.75 0.38
C LEU A 135 8.70 14.50 0.22
N ALA A 136 9.12 13.25 -0.04
CA ALA A 136 10.51 12.90 -0.32
C ALA A 136 11.03 13.59 -1.59
N VAL A 137 10.23 13.62 -2.67
CA VAL A 137 10.56 14.32 -3.91
C VAL A 137 10.66 15.83 -3.67
N LEU A 138 9.70 16.43 -2.96
CA LEU A 138 9.71 17.85 -2.64
C LEU A 138 10.90 18.25 -1.74
N GLY A 139 11.31 17.37 -0.83
CA GLY A 139 12.41 17.60 0.09
C GLY A 139 13.80 17.22 -0.44
N ARG A 140 13.91 16.57 -1.61
CA ARG A 140 15.17 15.95 -2.08
C ARG A 140 16.36 16.91 -2.14
N GLU A 141 16.13 18.19 -2.50
CA GLU A 141 17.22 19.16 -2.68
C GLU A 141 17.63 19.87 -1.38
N ARG A 142 16.66 20.41 -0.63
CA ARG A 142 16.91 21.31 0.53
C ARG A 142 16.14 20.90 1.79
N GLY A 143 15.39 19.81 1.72
CA GLY A 143 14.38 19.42 2.70
C GLY A 143 13.09 20.22 2.59
N CYS A 144 11.98 19.67 3.09
CA CYS A 144 10.68 20.36 3.10
C CYS A 144 10.01 20.32 4.47
N VAL A 145 9.14 21.31 4.74
CA VAL A 145 8.36 21.41 5.98
C VAL A 145 6.88 21.27 5.66
N ILE A 146 6.20 20.34 6.33
CA ILE A 146 4.74 20.24 6.32
C ILE A 146 4.19 20.64 7.69
N LEU A 147 3.41 21.72 7.72
CA LEU A 147 2.76 22.26 8.90
C LEU A 147 1.26 21.92 8.85
N LEU A 148 0.80 21.14 9.84
CA LEU A 148 -0.59 20.77 10.03
C LEU A 148 -1.12 21.41 11.32
N GLU A 149 -1.94 22.45 11.15
CA GLU A 149 -2.53 23.18 12.27
C GLU A 149 -3.82 22.53 12.79
N ASP A 150 -4.03 22.67 14.09
CA ASP A 150 -5.23 22.23 14.81
C ASP A 150 -5.62 20.75 14.63
N LEU A 151 -4.66 19.82 14.57
CA LEU A 151 -4.89 18.39 14.29
C LEU A 151 -5.99 17.71 15.13
N HIS A 152 -6.26 18.20 16.33
CA HIS A 152 -7.39 17.77 17.18
C HIS A 152 -8.77 17.86 16.50
N ASP A 153 -8.92 18.73 15.50
CA ASP A 153 -10.16 18.89 14.72
C ASP A 153 -10.15 18.06 13.41
N SER A 154 -9.16 17.16 13.21
CA SER A 154 -9.06 16.34 11.99
C SER A 154 -9.93 15.08 12.05
N ASP A 155 -10.33 14.61 10.87
CA ASP A 155 -10.96 13.30 10.69
C ASP A 155 -9.99 12.14 10.96
N THR A 156 -10.56 10.95 11.17
CA THR A 156 -9.78 9.75 11.52
C THR A 156 -8.84 9.34 10.38
N GLU A 157 -9.24 9.49 9.12
CA GLU A 157 -8.40 9.18 7.97
C GLU A 157 -7.18 10.08 7.87
N THR A 158 -7.34 11.39 8.09
CA THR A 158 -6.22 12.33 8.18
C THR A 158 -5.25 11.90 9.28
N ILE A 159 -5.76 11.58 10.48
CA ILE A 159 -4.91 11.17 11.61
C ILE A 159 -4.16 9.88 11.29
N ALA A 160 -4.82 8.88 10.69
CA ALA A 160 -4.18 7.63 10.28
C ALA A 160 -3.07 7.86 9.24
N VAL A 161 -3.30 8.72 8.24
CA VAL A 161 -2.27 9.09 7.25
C VAL A 161 -1.11 9.83 7.91
N VAL A 162 -1.40 10.75 8.84
CA VAL A 162 -0.36 11.48 9.59
C VAL A 162 0.44 10.54 10.48
N GLU A 163 -0.18 9.58 11.15
CA GLU A 163 0.49 8.58 11.99
C GLU A 163 1.49 7.79 11.15
N TYR A 164 1.02 7.29 10.01
CA TYR A 164 1.85 6.58 9.06
C TYR A 164 3.04 7.42 8.57
N VAL A 165 2.79 8.70 8.24
CA VAL A 165 3.87 9.61 7.83
C VAL A 165 4.89 9.78 8.96
N VAL A 166 4.45 10.02 10.20
CA VAL A 166 5.31 10.19 11.37
C VAL A 166 6.19 8.97 11.60
N ASP A 167 5.63 7.76 11.51
CA ASP A 167 6.38 6.52 11.73
C ASP A 167 7.42 6.22 10.65
N ASN A 168 7.33 6.87 9.47
CA ASN A 168 8.21 6.61 8.33
C ASN A 168 9.03 7.83 7.86
N VAL A 169 8.89 9.00 8.50
CA VAL A 169 9.54 10.24 8.05
C VAL A 169 11.05 10.28 8.33
N ALA A 170 11.55 9.45 9.25
CA ALA A 170 12.92 9.55 9.77
C ALA A 170 14.02 9.45 8.71
N GLU A 171 13.77 8.70 7.63
CA GLU A 171 14.72 8.50 6.52
C GLU A 171 14.52 9.49 5.35
N LEU A 172 13.61 10.45 5.50
CA LEU A 172 13.27 11.42 4.46
C LEU A 172 13.70 12.83 4.88
N PRO A 173 14.06 13.71 3.94
CA PRO A 173 14.37 15.11 4.22
C PRO A 173 13.09 15.93 4.45
N VAL A 174 12.30 15.57 5.47
CA VAL A 174 10.98 16.13 5.76
C VAL A 174 10.85 16.47 7.24
N LEU A 175 10.38 17.68 7.54
CA LEU A 175 9.95 18.09 8.88
C LEU A 175 8.43 18.18 8.93
N LEU A 176 7.79 17.34 9.75
CA LEU A 176 6.36 17.47 10.06
C LEU A 176 6.20 18.27 11.35
N VAL A 177 5.43 19.36 11.31
CA VAL A 177 5.04 20.12 12.50
C VAL A 177 3.53 20.02 12.66
N GLY A 178 3.08 19.41 13.75
CA GLY A 178 1.66 19.31 14.11
C GLY A 178 1.34 20.22 15.29
N THR A 179 0.18 20.87 15.29
CA THR A 179 -0.31 21.59 16.49
C THR A 179 -1.61 20.98 16.98
N LEU A 180 -1.76 20.77 18.29
CA LEU A 180 -2.96 20.19 18.88
C LEU A 180 -3.24 20.77 20.28
N ARG A 181 -4.46 20.53 20.77
CA ARG A 181 -4.85 20.81 22.16
C ARG A 181 -4.51 19.61 23.05
N PRO A 182 -4.36 19.80 24.37
CA PRO A 182 -4.15 18.70 25.33
C PRO A 182 -5.44 17.91 25.61
N ASP A 183 -6.44 17.96 24.72
CA ASP A 183 -7.70 17.26 24.86
C ASP A 183 -7.53 15.78 24.46
N PRO A 184 -8.08 14.81 25.23
CA PRO A 184 -8.02 13.39 24.86
C PRO A 184 -8.66 13.13 23.50
N GLY A 185 -7.99 12.36 22.65
CA GLY A 185 -8.49 11.97 21.34
C GLY A 185 -7.39 11.51 20.39
N PRO A 186 -7.76 11.10 19.15
CA PRO A 186 -6.85 10.43 18.22
C PRO A 186 -5.56 11.21 17.92
N ALA A 187 -5.64 12.54 17.81
CA ALA A 187 -4.47 13.38 17.53
C ALA A 187 -3.47 13.42 18.70
N LEU A 188 -3.97 13.46 19.94
CA LEU A 188 -3.11 13.44 21.14
C LEU A 188 -2.55 12.04 21.38
N ASP A 189 -3.37 11.00 21.19
CA ASP A 189 -2.94 9.61 21.29
C ASP A 189 -1.82 9.30 20.29
N LEU A 190 -1.96 9.76 19.04
CA LEU A 190 -0.92 9.70 18.02
C LEU A 190 0.38 10.36 18.49
N ALA A 191 0.28 11.59 19.02
CA ALA A 191 1.45 12.36 19.40
C ALA A 191 2.21 11.73 20.60
N LEU A 192 1.47 11.23 21.59
CA LEU A 192 2.01 10.50 22.74
C LEU A 192 2.61 9.15 22.32
N ALA A 193 1.92 8.40 21.46
CA ALA A 193 2.39 7.10 20.99
C ALA A 193 3.67 7.25 20.13
N ALA A 194 3.75 8.29 19.29
CA ALA A 194 4.93 8.60 18.50
C ALA A 194 6.12 9.04 19.37
N GLU A 195 5.90 9.78 20.45
CA GLU A 195 6.95 10.12 21.42
C GLU A 195 7.48 8.86 22.11
N LEU A 196 6.60 7.97 22.57
CA LEU A 196 6.99 6.68 23.18
C LEU A 196 7.79 5.79 22.21
N ARG A 197 7.47 5.83 20.91
CA ARG A 197 8.22 5.13 19.85
C ARG A 197 9.51 5.85 19.44
N ASN A 198 9.77 7.06 19.93
CA ASN A 198 10.84 7.95 19.49
C ASN A 198 10.76 8.32 17.99
N THR A 199 9.55 8.32 17.41
CA THR A 199 9.30 8.75 16.02
C THR A 199 8.92 10.23 15.92
N ALA A 200 8.50 10.85 17.03
CA ALA A 200 8.24 12.30 17.12
C ALA A 200 8.75 12.91 18.44
N SER A 201 8.87 14.23 18.48
CA SER A 201 9.08 15.01 19.70
C SER A 201 7.79 15.74 20.09
N LEU A 202 7.29 15.53 21.31
CA LEU A 202 6.14 16.23 21.85
C LEU A 202 6.60 17.40 22.71
N ARG A 203 6.04 18.59 22.47
CA ARG A 203 6.33 19.78 23.27
C ARG A 203 5.07 20.46 23.75
N GLU A 204 4.82 20.34 25.04
CA GLU A 204 3.74 21.05 25.72
C GLU A 204 4.14 22.51 26.00
N LEU A 205 3.28 23.44 25.58
CA LEU A 205 3.46 24.87 25.77
C LEU A 205 2.79 25.30 27.07
N GLY A 206 3.62 25.59 28.08
CA GLY A 206 3.17 26.18 29.33
C GLY A 206 2.80 27.67 29.22
N PRO A 207 2.11 28.22 30.22
CA PRO A 207 1.82 29.65 30.34
C PRO A 207 3.11 30.48 30.41
N LEU A 208 3.06 31.71 29.91
CA LEU A 208 4.13 32.68 30.07
C LEU A 208 4.26 33.08 31.54
N ASP A 209 5.49 33.18 32.03
CA ASP A 209 5.75 33.73 33.35
C ASP A 209 5.52 35.26 33.38
N GLU A 210 5.51 35.85 34.57
CA GLU A 210 5.26 37.29 34.75
C GLU A 210 6.27 38.18 34.01
N THR A 211 7.51 37.72 33.83
CA THR A 211 8.54 38.46 33.10
C THR A 211 8.22 38.46 31.61
N ALA A 212 7.93 37.30 31.04
CA ALA A 212 7.52 37.13 29.66
C ALA A 212 6.19 37.85 29.34
N VAL A 213 5.24 37.89 30.27
CA VAL A 213 4.00 38.70 30.11
C VAL A 213 4.33 40.19 29.98
N ARG A 214 5.27 40.69 30.79
CA ARG A 214 5.71 42.10 30.74
C ARG A 214 6.46 42.41 29.46
N ASP A 215 7.36 41.53 29.04
CA ASP A 215 8.12 41.66 27.79
C ASP A 215 7.18 41.65 26.58
N MET A 216 6.15 40.79 26.61
CA MET A 216 5.10 40.76 25.58
C MET A 216 4.30 42.06 25.56
N ALA A 217 3.91 42.59 26.72
CA ALA A 217 3.20 43.87 26.81
C ALA A 217 4.07 45.01 26.26
N ALA A 218 5.36 45.03 26.58
CA ALA A 218 6.32 46.00 26.07
C ALA A 218 6.43 45.95 24.54
N ALA A 219 6.50 44.74 23.97
CA ALA A 219 6.53 44.52 22.53
C ALA A 219 5.25 45.01 21.82
N CYS A 220 4.06 44.83 22.41
CA CYS A 220 2.80 45.37 21.87
C CYS A 220 2.77 46.92 21.89
N LEU A 221 3.33 47.51 22.94
CA LEU A 221 3.40 48.95 23.14
C LEU A 221 4.56 49.61 22.36
N ASP A 222 5.46 48.82 21.79
CA ASP A 222 6.67 49.25 21.06
C ASP A 222 7.62 50.06 21.97
N VAL A 223 7.85 49.56 23.19
CA VAL A 223 8.70 50.16 24.24
C VAL A 223 9.59 49.12 24.91
N GLY A 224 10.57 49.55 25.71
CA GLY A 224 11.37 48.63 26.52
C GLY A 224 10.56 48.02 27.69
N PRO A 225 10.90 46.80 28.17
CA PRO A 225 10.21 46.17 29.30
C PRO A 225 10.16 47.00 30.59
N GLY A 226 11.17 47.86 30.81
CA GLY A 226 11.23 48.77 31.94
C GLY A 226 10.27 49.96 31.87
N GLU A 227 9.70 50.24 30.70
CA GLU A 227 8.73 51.32 30.48
C GLU A 227 7.29 50.86 30.71
N VAL A 228 7.04 49.56 30.88
CA VAL A 228 5.73 49.02 31.26
C VAL A 228 5.56 49.15 32.78
N PRO A 229 4.49 49.81 33.27
CA PRO A 229 4.27 49.94 34.71
C PRO A 229 4.23 48.57 35.39
N PRO A 230 4.97 48.34 36.50
CA PRO A 230 4.95 47.06 37.20
C PRO A 230 3.54 46.62 37.63
N ALA A 231 2.68 47.59 37.98
CA ALA A 231 1.28 47.32 38.31
C ALA A 231 0.47 46.82 37.11
N ALA A 232 0.73 47.34 35.90
CA ALA A 232 0.09 46.87 34.67
C ALA A 232 0.57 45.46 34.31
N GLY A 233 1.88 45.18 34.43
CA GLY A 233 2.44 43.84 34.22
C GLY A 233 1.83 42.80 35.17
N ARG A 234 1.75 43.10 36.47
CA ARG A 234 1.09 42.23 37.46
C ARG A 234 -0.39 42.00 37.18
N HIS A 235 -1.11 43.05 36.80
CA HIS A 235 -2.52 42.95 36.44
C HIS A 235 -2.71 42.00 35.24
N LEU A 236 -1.91 42.17 34.18
CA LEU A 236 -1.96 41.30 33.00
C LEU A 236 -1.60 39.86 33.37
N ALA A 237 -0.54 39.63 34.15
CA ALA A 237 -0.13 38.28 34.55
C ALA A 237 -1.20 37.57 35.39
N GLN A 238 -1.79 38.28 36.36
CA GLN A 238 -2.84 37.75 37.24
C GLN A 238 -4.09 37.33 36.46
N TRP A 239 -4.54 38.15 35.50
CA TRP A 239 -5.82 37.93 34.81
C TRP A 239 -5.69 37.14 33.51
N ALA A 240 -4.54 37.21 32.83
CA ALA A 240 -4.27 36.40 31.65
C ALA A 240 -3.84 34.98 32.01
N GLY A 241 -3.38 34.73 33.24
CA GLY A 241 -2.81 33.45 33.66
C GLY A 241 -1.65 33.01 32.78
N GLY A 242 -0.89 33.97 32.22
CA GLY A 242 0.20 33.71 31.27
C GLY A 242 -0.24 33.28 29.87
N ASN A 243 -1.54 33.33 29.52
CA ASN A 243 -2.00 33.04 28.16
C ASN A 243 -1.74 34.26 27.23
N PRO A 244 -0.87 34.15 26.21
CA PRO A 244 -0.51 35.27 25.33
C PRO A 244 -1.71 35.96 24.68
N TYR A 245 -2.71 35.20 24.23
CA TYR A 245 -3.92 35.78 23.64
C TYR A 245 -4.69 36.63 24.65
N LEU A 246 -4.83 36.15 25.90
CA LEU A 246 -5.48 36.94 26.94
C LEU A 246 -4.67 38.17 27.34
N VAL A 247 -3.33 38.11 27.30
CA VAL A 247 -2.48 39.30 27.50
C VAL A 247 -2.79 40.38 26.46
N GLU A 248 -2.86 40.02 25.17
CA GLU A 248 -3.20 40.95 24.09
C GLU A 248 -4.61 41.54 24.27
N VAL A 249 -5.60 40.70 24.60
CA VAL A 249 -6.99 41.12 24.82
C VAL A 249 -7.13 42.06 26.01
N LEU A 250 -6.48 41.75 27.14
CA LEU A 250 -6.53 42.57 28.35
C LEU A 250 -5.75 43.87 28.19
N LEU A 251 -4.60 43.84 27.52
CA LEU A 251 -3.83 45.05 27.21
C LEU A 251 -4.64 45.99 26.31
N ALA A 252 -5.29 45.46 25.28
CA ALA A 252 -6.17 46.24 24.43
C ALA A 252 -7.35 46.85 25.22
N ASP A 253 -7.96 46.11 26.15
CA ASP A 253 -9.03 46.65 27.03
C ASP A 253 -8.52 47.77 27.94
N LEU A 254 -7.33 47.64 28.52
CA LEU A 254 -6.71 48.69 29.34
C LEU A 254 -6.44 49.98 28.53
N LEU A 255 -6.02 49.85 27.28
CA LEU A 255 -5.81 50.97 26.36
C LEU A 255 -7.14 51.61 25.94
N ASP A 256 -8.11 50.80 25.52
CA ASP A 256 -9.43 51.26 25.03
C ASP A 256 -10.25 51.96 26.13
N THR A 257 -10.06 51.58 27.39
CA THR A 257 -10.70 52.20 28.56
C THR A 257 -9.92 53.41 29.10
N GLY A 258 -8.75 53.72 28.54
CA GLY A 258 -7.85 54.76 29.04
C GLY A 258 -7.22 54.45 30.39
N ARG A 259 -7.41 53.24 30.93
CA ARG A 259 -6.82 52.80 32.21
C ARG A 259 -5.31 52.67 32.12
N LEU A 260 -4.79 52.34 30.94
CA LEU A 260 -3.38 52.42 30.60
C LEU A 260 -3.22 53.52 29.55
N SER A 261 -2.47 54.58 29.87
CA SER A 261 -2.26 55.71 28.96
C SER A 261 -0.82 56.20 29.00
N ARG A 262 -0.41 56.90 27.94
CA ARG A 262 0.94 57.47 27.82
C ARG A 262 0.93 58.92 28.29
N ALA A 263 1.66 59.19 29.38
CA ALA A 263 1.87 60.53 29.93
C ALA A 263 3.31 61.02 29.64
N GLU A 264 3.62 62.29 29.99
CA GLU A 264 4.96 62.88 29.79
C GLU A 264 6.09 62.11 30.51
N GLY A 265 5.76 61.35 31.56
CA GLY A 265 6.69 60.50 32.31
C GLY A 265 6.71 59.01 31.92
N GLY A 266 6.08 58.63 30.81
CA GLY A 266 5.96 57.24 30.36
C GLY A 266 4.55 56.67 30.48
N TRP A 267 4.43 55.35 30.38
CA TRP A 267 3.16 54.66 30.56
C TRP A 267 2.72 54.71 32.02
N GLN A 268 1.43 54.93 32.27
CA GLN A 268 0.86 54.97 33.62
C GLN A 268 -0.46 54.18 33.66
N LEU A 269 -0.65 53.44 34.75
CA LEU A 269 -1.90 52.74 35.06
C LEU A 269 -2.70 53.60 36.05
N ALA A 270 -3.94 53.95 35.73
CA ALA A 270 -4.80 54.74 36.62
C ALA A 270 -5.14 53.98 37.92
N GLU A 271 -5.04 54.64 39.07
CA GLU A 271 -5.41 54.11 40.39
C GLU A 271 -6.93 54.18 40.59
N HIS A 272 -7.61 53.03 40.71
CA HIS A 272 -9.00 52.93 41.15
C HIS A 272 -9.25 51.59 41.89
N ASP A 273 -10.30 51.58 42.74
CA ASP A 273 -10.64 50.54 43.73
C ASP A 273 -10.48 49.08 43.27
N GLU A 274 -9.92 48.28 44.18
CA GLU A 274 -9.43 46.90 44.07
C GLU A 274 -10.43 45.80 43.63
N ALA A 275 -11.63 46.11 43.13
CA ALA A 275 -12.69 45.10 42.99
C ALA A 275 -13.52 45.11 41.70
N THR A 276 -13.04 45.70 40.59
CA THR A 276 -13.68 45.45 39.28
C THR A 276 -12.97 44.33 38.53
N VAL A 277 -13.40 43.10 38.82
CA VAL A 277 -13.10 41.89 38.03
C VAL A 277 -13.38 42.19 36.55
N PRO A 278 -12.37 42.18 35.66
CA PRO A 278 -12.63 42.10 34.24
C PRO A 278 -13.15 40.68 33.98
N THR A 279 -14.47 40.48 34.02
CA THR A 279 -15.07 39.29 33.42
C THR A 279 -14.63 39.26 31.96
N GLY A 280 -13.79 38.28 31.64
CA GLY A 280 -12.87 38.25 30.50
C GLY A 280 -13.52 38.29 29.13
N ALA A 281 -12.65 38.36 28.10
CA ALA A 281 -12.86 38.29 26.65
C ALA A 281 -14.27 38.60 26.10
N VAL A 282 -15.30 37.85 26.51
CA VAL A 282 -16.73 38.06 26.23
C VAL A 282 -17.21 39.50 26.47
N ARG A 283 -16.87 40.19 27.58
CA ARG A 283 -17.31 41.61 27.78
C ARG A 283 -16.54 42.62 26.95
N SER A 284 -15.31 42.32 26.55
CA SER A 284 -14.53 43.16 25.62
C SER A 284 -15.10 43.02 24.21
N TRP A 285 -15.40 41.79 23.77
CA TRP A 285 -16.07 41.51 22.50
C TRP A 285 -17.50 42.06 22.44
N ALA A 286 -18.31 41.88 23.49
CA ALA A 286 -19.65 42.44 23.56
C ALA A 286 -19.65 43.97 23.42
N ARG A 287 -18.63 44.66 23.96
CA ARG A 287 -18.46 46.11 23.80
C ARG A 287 -17.98 46.52 22.41
N ARG A 288 -17.08 45.74 21.77
CA ARG A 288 -16.72 45.94 20.36
C ARG A 288 -17.91 45.72 19.42
N LEU A 289 -18.74 44.71 19.71
CA LEU A 289 -19.98 44.43 18.99
C LEU A 289 -21.06 45.50 19.19
N ALA A 290 -21.16 46.08 20.38
CA ALA A 290 -22.07 47.19 20.67
C ALA A 290 -21.69 48.49 19.94
N ARG A 291 -20.42 48.64 19.51
CA ARG A 291 -19.94 49.76 18.68
C ARG A 291 -20.15 49.54 17.18
N LEU A 292 -20.54 48.34 16.76
CA LEU A 292 -20.89 48.05 15.37
C LEU A 292 -22.36 48.35 15.10
N ASP A 293 -22.62 48.88 13.90
CA ASP A 293 -23.98 49.06 13.40
C ASP A 293 -24.75 47.74 13.40
N GLU A 294 -26.04 47.79 13.71
CA GLU A 294 -26.93 46.62 13.82
C GLU A 294 -26.83 45.64 12.63
N PRO A 295 -26.79 46.10 11.36
CA PRO A 295 -26.69 45.21 10.20
C PRO A 295 -25.38 44.41 10.14
N VAL A 296 -24.26 44.98 10.61
CA VAL A 296 -22.96 44.30 10.65
C VAL A 296 -22.94 43.28 11.78
N ARG A 297 -23.58 43.59 12.91
CA ARG A 297 -23.71 42.67 14.05
C ARG A 297 -24.56 41.45 13.70
N GLU A 298 -25.71 41.65 13.06
CA GLU A 298 -26.58 40.55 12.62
C GLU A 298 -25.84 39.63 11.62
N LEU A 299 -25.10 40.22 10.68
CA LEU A 299 -24.26 39.47 9.74
C LEU A 299 -23.19 38.62 10.44
N LEU A 300 -22.53 39.16 11.47
CA LEU A 300 -21.53 38.43 12.25
C LEU A 300 -22.14 37.30 13.09
N LEU A 301 -23.37 37.46 13.60
CA LEU A 301 -24.09 36.41 14.31
C LEU A 301 -24.51 35.26 13.38
N VAL A 302 -24.99 35.59 12.16
CA VAL A 302 -25.27 34.59 11.13
C VAL A 302 -23.99 33.86 10.73
N ALA A 303 -22.92 34.60 10.47
CA ALA A 303 -21.60 34.03 10.15
C ALA A 303 -21.10 33.09 11.25
N ALA A 304 -21.18 33.49 12.52
CA ALA A 304 -20.81 32.65 13.66
C ALA A 304 -21.68 31.39 13.79
N THR A 305 -22.94 31.45 13.35
CA THR A 305 -23.87 30.31 13.31
C THR A 305 -23.50 29.31 12.22
N LEU A 306 -22.99 29.81 11.07
CA LEU A 306 -22.48 28.99 9.98
C LEU A 306 -21.11 28.34 10.30
N GLY A 307 -20.34 28.94 11.21
CA GLY A 307 -19.09 28.39 11.75
C GLY A 307 -17.92 29.39 11.75
N GLY A 308 -16.75 28.95 12.21
CA GLY A 308 -15.52 29.77 12.23
C GLY A 308 -14.97 30.16 10.85
N ARG A 309 -15.47 29.49 9.79
CA ARG A 309 -15.22 29.76 8.37
C ARG A 309 -16.55 29.56 7.64
N PHE A 310 -16.91 30.48 6.75
CA PHE A 310 -18.21 30.47 6.09
C PHE A 310 -18.11 31.00 4.66
N SER A 311 -18.97 30.49 3.77
CA SER A 311 -19.05 30.96 2.39
C SER A 311 -19.95 32.19 2.26
N VAL A 312 -19.61 33.07 1.33
CA VAL A 312 -20.43 34.24 0.98
C VAL A 312 -21.80 33.77 0.45
N GLY A 313 -21.85 32.66 -0.27
CA GLY A 313 -23.10 32.07 -0.77
C GLY A 313 -24.04 31.64 0.36
N ALA A 314 -23.56 30.90 1.35
CA ALA A 314 -24.37 30.49 2.51
C ALA A 314 -24.80 31.72 3.33
N LEU A 315 -23.88 32.66 3.57
CA LEU A 315 -24.21 33.89 4.30
C LEU A 315 -25.28 34.72 3.58
N ARG A 316 -25.21 34.82 2.25
CA ARG A 316 -26.21 35.47 1.41
C ARG A 316 -27.56 34.77 1.48
N ALA A 317 -27.58 33.44 1.38
CA ALA A 317 -28.81 32.66 1.47
C ALA A 317 -29.54 32.93 2.79
N VAL A 318 -28.83 32.94 3.92
CA VAL A 318 -29.44 33.14 5.25
C VAL A 318 -29.84 34.59 5.52
N THR A 319 -29.04 35.57 5.07
CA THR A 319 -29.29 37.00 5.32
C THR A 319 -30.27 37.63 4.33
N GLY A 320 -30.40 37.08 3.12
CA GLY A 320 -31.21 37.65 2.04
C GLY A 320 -30.69 38.98 1.49
N LEU A 321 -29.48 39.40 1.87
CA LEU A 321 -28.87 40.66 1.41
C LEU A 321 -28.50 40.59 -0.09
N ASP A 322 -28.58 41.73 -0.76
CA ASP A 322 -27.97 41.87 -2.09
C ASP A 322 -26.44 41.90 -2.00
N ASP A 323 -25.75 41.61 -3.11
CA ASP A 323 -24.29 41.50 -3.12
C ASP A 323 -23.62 42.80 -2.64
N ARG A 324 -24.19 43.96 -2.97
CA ARG A 324 -23.61 45.26 -2.62
C ARG A 324 -23.64 45.52 -1.11
N ALA A 325 -24.77 45.28 -0.45
CA ALA A 325 -24.90 45.44 1.00
C ALA A 325 -24.06 44.40 1.74
N LEU A 326 -24.06 43.15 1.26
CA LEU A 326 -23.29 42.06 1.85
C LEU A 326 -21.78 42.37 1.86
N PHE A 327 -21.21 42.76 0.71
CA PHE A 327 -19.79 43.10 0.62
C PHE A 327 -19.43 44.39 1.38
N ALA A 328 -20.37 45.32 1.56
CA ALA A 328 -20.15 46.49 2.41
C ALA A 328 -19.99 46.07 3.88
N HIS A 329 -20.89 45.24 4.41
CA HIS A 329 -20.81 44.74 5.79
C HIS A 329 -19.60 43.85 6.04
N LEU A 330 -19.25 42.96 5.10
CA LEU A 330 -18.04 42.11 5.19
C LEU A 330 -16.76 42.95 5.24
N ARG A 331 -16.71 44.05 4.50
CA ARG A 331 -15.58 44.99 4.53
C ARG A 331 -15.47 45.69 5.87
N THR A 332 -16.56 46.24 6.40
CA THR A 332 -16.59 46.87 7.73
C THR A 332 -16.13 45.89 8.82
N ALA A 333 -16.64 44.64 8.78
CA ALA A 333 -16.24 43.60 9.73
C ALA A 333 -14.75 43.19 9.60
N SER A 334 -14.20 43.25 8.39
CA SER A 334 -12.77 42.99 8.11
C SER A 334 -11.86 44.14 8.55
N GLU A 335 -12.29 45.39 8.35
CA GLU A 335 -11.55 46.60 8.77
C GLU A 335 -11.43 46.69 10.30
N VAL A 336 -12.48 46.28 11.02
CA VAL A 336 -12.48 46.17 12.49
C VAL A 336 -11.68 44.94 12.98
N GLY A 337 -11.27 44.05 12.06
CA GLY A 337 -10.41 42.91 12.35
C GLY A 337 -11.11 41.72 12.99
N ILE A 338 -12.43 41.59 12.83
CA ILE A 338 -13.19 40.44 13.38
C ILE A 338 -13.06 39.23 12.46
N ILE A 339 -13.24 39.48 11.16
CA ILE A 339 -13.10 38.48 10.10
C ILE A 339 -11.95 38.88 9.16
N ALA A 340 -11.54 37.95 8.33
CA ALA A 340 -10.64 38.19 7.22
C ALA A 340 -11.09 37.36 6.01
N PRO A 341 -10.82 37.83 4.77
CA PRO A 341 -10.90 37.00 3.60
C PRO A 341 -10.02 35.76 3.79
N ASP A 342 -10.53 34.64 3.31
CA ASP A 342 -9.81 33.39 3.37
C ASP A 342 -8.75 33.32 2.26
N GLY A 343 -7.48 33.16 2.64
CA GLY A 343 -6.39 33.04 1.67
C GLY A 343 -6.49 31.80 0.78
N ALA A 344 -7.24 30.77 1.20
CA ALA A 344 -7.41 29.53 0.47
C ALA A 344 -8.62 29.53 -0.49
N ALA A 345 -9.65 30.37 -0.28
CA ALA A 345 -10.85 30.39 -1.12
C ALA A 345 -11.43 31.81 -1.26
N HIS A 346 -11.58 32.27 -2.51
CA HIS A 346 -11.93 33.66 -2.83
C HIS A 346 -13.36 34.07 -2.42
N ASP A 347 -14.25 33.10 -2.20
CA ASP A 347 -15.65 33.29 -1.82
C ASP A 347 -15.92 32.98 -0.34
N HIS A 348 -14.87 32.81 0.48
CA HIS A 348 -14.98 32.44 1.89
C HIS A 348 -14.33 33.49 2.80
N TYR A 349 -14.84 33.56 4.04
CA TYR A 349 -14.29 34.38 5.11
C TYR A 349 -14.06 33.51 6.35
N THR A 350 -13.11 33.93 7.19
CA THR A 350 -12.81 33.28 8.47
C THR A 350 -12.75 34.28 9.61
N PHE A 351 -13.12 33.86 10.81
CA PHE A 351 -12.87 34.62 12.02
C PHE A 351 -11.37 34.60 12.34
N ARG A 352 -10.77 35.77 12.61
CA ARG A 352 -9.34 35.86 12.92
C ARG A 352 -8.96 35.04 14.16
N HIS A 353 -9.89 34.91 15.10
CA HIS A 353 -9.74 34.10 16.30
C HIS A 353 -10.94 33.17 16.44
N ALA A 354 -10.70 31.86 16.57
CA ALA A 354 -11.76 30.85 16.66
C ALA A 354 -12.74 31.13 17.82
N LEU A 355 -12.22 31.59 18.96
CA LEU A 355 -13.02 31.95 20.14
C LEU A 355 -14.00 33.11 19.90
N THR A 356 -13.79 33.93 18.85
CA THR A 356 -14.69 35.05 18.55
C THR A 356 -16.05 34.56 18.05
N ALA A 357 -16.08 33.54 17.19
CA ALA A 357 -17.33 32.93 16.72
C ALA A 357 -18.09 32.26 17.88
N ASP A 358 -17.36 31.58 18.78
CA ASP A 358 -17.95 30.95 19.96
C ASP A 358 -18.53 31.97 20.94
N ALA A 359 -17.79 33.06 21.21
CA ALA A 359 -18.27 34.14 22.06
C ALA A 359 -19.51 34.84 21.49
N LEU A 360 -19.56 35.04 20.16
CA LEU A 360 -20.71 35.57 19.46
C LEU A 360 -21.94 34.68 19.62
N ARG A 361 -21.78 33.39 19.37
CA ARG A 361 -22.85 32.41 19.50
C ARG A 361 -23.34 32.31 20.94
N ALA A 362 -22.42 32.22 21.90
CA ALA A 362 -22.71 32.15 23.33
C ALA A 362 -23.34 33.43 23.89
N SER A 363 -23.24 34.56 23.18
CA SER A 363 -23.91 35.81 23.58
C SER A 363 -25.42 35.79 23.39
N LEU A 364 -25.93 34.90 22.53
CA LEU A 364 -27.36 34.73 22.28
C LEU A 364 -28.00 33.77 23.31
N PRO A 365 -29.23 34.02 23.78
CA PRO A 365 -30.01 33.03 24.52
C PRO A 365 -30.19 31.73 23.73
N PRO A 366 -30.28 30.55 24.38
CA PRO A 366 -30.41 29.26 23.68
C PRO A 366 -31.56 29.19 22.67
N ALA A 367 -32.69 29.85 22.96
CA ALA A 367 -33.84 29.91 22.06
C ALA A 367 -33.56 30.72 20.77
N GLU A 368 -32.80 31.81 20.89
CA GLU A 368 -32.41 32.64 19.74
C GLU A 368 -31.36 31.92 18.88
N GLN A 369 -30.40 31.22 19.52
CA GLN A 369 -29.45 30.36 18.80
C GLN A 369 -30.18 29.29 17.98
N ALA A 370 -31.16 28.62 18.59
CA ALA A 370 -31.95 27.59 17.91
C ALA A 370 -32.81 28.16 16.76
N ALA A 371 -33.39 29.34 16.93
CA ALA A 371 -34.16 30.02 15.88
C ALA A 371 -33.27 30.45 14.70
N LEU A 372 -32.08 30.99 14.99
CA LEU A 372 -31.12 31.39 13.97
C LEU A 372 -30.57 30.18 13.21
N ALA A 373 -30.23 29.10 13.92
CA ALA A 373 -29.79 27.85 13.30
C ALA A 373 -30.88 27.24 12.40
N ARG A 374 -32.15 27.29 12.83
CA ARG A 374 -33.29 26.81 12.03
C ARG A 374 -33.48 27.64 10.75
N ARG A 375 -33.41 28.97 10.85
CA ARG A 375 -33.42 29.88 9.69
C ARG A 375 -32.27 29.57 8.74
N ALA A 376 -31.07 29.37 9.28
CA ALA A 376 -29.89 29.08 8.49
C ALA A 376 -30.01 27.76 7.73
N ALA A 377 -30.47 26.69 8.39
CA ALA A 377 -30.68 25.39 7.77
C ALA A 377 -31.69 25.48 6.61
N SER A 378 -32.88 26.05 6.86
CA SER A 378 -33.92 26.20 5.84
C SER A 378 -33.46 27.04 4.65
N ALA A 379 -32.77 28.15 4.88
CA ALA A 379 -32.30 29.00 3.78
C ALA A 379 -31.26 28.30 2.89
N ILE A 380 -30.36 27.49 3.47
CA ILE A 380 -29.38 26.71 2.69
C ILE A 380 -30.11 25.63 1.88
N GLU A 381 -31.04 24.90 2.48
CA GLU A 381 -31.87 23.88 1.82
C GLU A 381 -32.68 24.46 0.65
N GLU A 382 -33.28 25.65 0.82
CA GLU A 382 -34.09 26.32 -0.21
C GLU A 382 -33.24 26.93 -1.34
N SER A 383 -31.97 27.25 -1.07
CA SER A 383 -31.09 27.94 -2.02
C SER A 383 -30.51 27.02 -3.12
N ALA A 384 -30.58 25.70 -2.95
CA ALA A 384 -29.97 24.73 -3.85
C ALA A 384 -30.95 23.61 -4.24
N VAL A 385 -30.92 23.21 -5.52
CA VAL A 385 -31.72 22.07 -6.02
C VAL A 385 -31.20 20.75 -5.45
N GLU A 386 -29.88 20.64 -5.26
CA GLU A 386 -29.22 19.49 -4.66
C GLU A 386 -28.07 20.00 -3.76
N LEU A 387 -28.04 19.56 -2.51
CA LEU A 387 -26.99 19.92 -1.56
C LEU A 387 -25.75 19.06 -1.78
N CYS A 388 -24.57 19.67 -1.82
CA CYS A 388 -23.32 18.91 -1.76
C CYS A 388 -23.11 18.31 -0.35
N GLY A 389 -22.19 17.34 -0.22
CA GLY A 389 -21.92 16.65 1.06
C GLY A 389 -21.59 17.61 2.21
N ASP A 390 -20.75 18.62 1.96
CA ASP A 390 -20.39 19.64 2.96
C ASP A 390 -21.60 20.47 3.41
N GLN A 391 -22.47 20.83 2.47
CA GLN A 391 -23.71 21.54 2.78
C GLN A 391 -24.69 20.67 3.58
N LYS A 392 -24.84 19.39 3.25
CA LYS A 392 -25.67 18.44 4.01
C LYS A 392 -25.18 18.32 5.45
N GLN A 393 -23.87 18.24 5.68
CA GLN A 393 -23.29 18.21 7.03
C GLN A 393 -23.48 19.51 7.80
N LEU A 394 -23.34 20.66 7.12
CA LEU A 394 -23.62 21.97 7.71
C LEU A 394 -25.09 22.07 8.14
N VAL A 395 -26.01 21.70 7.24
CA VAL A 395 -27.45 21.63 7.52
C VAL A 395 -27.73 20.68 8.68
N ALA A 396 -27.12 19.50 8.73
CA ALA A 396 -27.27 18.55 9.85
C ALA A 396 -26.85 19.18 11.19
N SER A 397 -25.72 19.89 11.21
CA SER A 397 -25.21 20.59 12.39
C SER A 397 -26.13 21.73 12.83
N LEU A 398 -26.67 22.50 11.88
CA LEU A 398 -27.64 23.56 12.13
C LEU A 398 -28.98 23.02 12.64
N ARG A 399 -29.47 21.90 12.07
CA ARG A 399 -30.68 21.20 12.53
C ARG A 399 -30.52 20.69 13.96
N LEU A 400 -29.36 20.12 14.28
CA LEU A 400 -29.02 19.71 15.64
C LEU A 400 -29.02 20.89 16.61
N ALA A 401 -28.38 22.01 16.24
CA ALA A 401 -28.37 23.24 17.04
C ALA A 401 -29.78 23.85 17.20
N ALA A 402 -30.67 23.63 16.23
CA ALA A 402 -32.08 24.00 16.31
C ALA A 402 -32.93 23.05 17.17
N GLY A 403 -32.35 21.94 17.67
CA GLY A 403 -33.03 20.90 18.46
C GLY A 403 -33.72 19.80 17.64
N ASP A 404 -33.57 19.80 16.32
CA ASP A 404 -34.17 18.81 15.41
C ASP A 404 -33.22 17.62 15.19
N LYS A 405 -33.18 16.71 16.18
CA LYS A 405 -32.28 15.55 16.18
C LYS A 405 -32.58 14.59 15.02
N THR A 406 -33.85 14.39 14.67
CA THR A 406 -34.25 13.45 13.61
C THR A 406 -33.79 13.93 12.24
N ALA A 407 -34.00 15.21 11.90
CA ALA A 407 -33.50 15.75 10.63
C ALA A 407 -31.96 15.72 10.57
N ALA A 408 -31.29 16.04 11.67
CA ALA A 408 -29.83 15.96 11.76
C ALA A 408 -29.32 14.53 11.54
N SER A 409 -29.94 13.54 12.19
CA SER A 409 -29.59 12.12 12.05
C SER A 409 -29.68 11.65 10.60
N ARG A 410 -30.77 11.98 9.89
CA ARG A 410 -30.96 11.57 8.49
C ARG A 410 -29.88 12.13 7.58
N GLN A 411 -29.56 13.42 7.71
CA GLN A 411 -28.53 14.08 6.91
C GLN A 411 -27.13 13.52 7.20
N PHE A 412 -26.78 13.28 8.48
CA PHE A 412 -25.51 12.63 8.81
C PHE A 412 -25.42 11.20 8.28
N ALA A 413 -26.50 10.41 8.38
CA ALA A 413 -26.54 9.05 7.85
C ALA A 413 -26.42 9.00 6.32
N GLU A 414 -27.05 9.94 5.62
CA GLU A 414 -26.96 10.04 4.16
C GLU A 414 -25.54 10.37 3.70
N VAL A 415 -24.90 11.37 4.31
CA VAL A 415 -23.50 11.72 3.98
C VAL A 415 -22.55 10.59 4.37
N GLY A 416 -22.76 9.95 5.53
CA GLY A 416 -21.97 8.80 5.95
C GLY A 416 -22.04 7.64 4.94
N ARG A 417 -23.23 7.36 4.39
CA ARG A 417 -23.43 6.35 3.34
C ARG A 417 -22.70 6.72 2.04
N GLN A 418 -22.80 7.98 1.61
CA GLN A 418 -22.08 8.48 0.44
C GLN A 418 -20.56 8.37 0.60
N MET A 419 -20.05 8.64 1.80
CA MET A 419 -18.62 8.46 2.13
C MET A 419 -18.21 6.99 2.12
N LEU A 420 -19.05 6.10 2.65
CA LEU A 420 -18.83 4.66 2.62
C LEU A 420 -18.75 4.14 1.18
N ASP A 421 -19.72 4.51 0.34
CA ASP A 421 -19.75 4.16 -1.09
C ASP A 421 -18.53 4.71 -1.85
N ALA A 422 -17.92 5.80 -1.37
CA ALA A 422 -16.71 6.40 -1.90
C ALA A 422 -15.40 5.86 -1.27
N GLY A 423 -15.49 4.93 -0.31
CA GLY A 423 -14.33 4.33 0.37
C GLY A 423 -13.72 5.13 1.53
N ALA A 424 -14.36 6.21 1.96
CA ALA A 424 -13.97 7.00 3.13
C ALA A 424 -14.62 6.42 4.41
N SER A 425 -14.29 5.16 4.72
CA SER A 425 -15.02 4.35 5.70
C SER A 425 -14.86 4.84 7.16
N GLY A 426 -13.79 5.56 7.50
CA GLY A 426 -13.57 6.10 8.85
C GLY A 426 -14.45 7.32 9.16
N SER A 427 -14.52 8.25 8.23
CA SER A 427 -15.34 9.45 8.22
C SER A 427 -16.81 9.06 8.08
N ALA A 428 -17.11 8.03 7.26
CA ALA A 428 -18.41 7.39 7.25
C ALA A 428 -18.78 6.87 8.64
N ALA A 429 -17.91 6.10 9.30
CA ALA A 429 -18.16 5.58 10.64
C ALA A 429 -18.40 6.71 11.67
N MET A 430 -17.63 7.80 11.63
CA MET A 430 -17.85 8.96 12.50
C MET A 430 -19.25 9.59 12.31
N LEU A 431 -19.63 9.84 11.06
CA LEU A 431 -20.95 10.43 10.75
C LEU A 431 -22.09 9.47 11.08
N LEU A 432 -21.91 8.18 10.84
CA LEU A 432 -22.89 7.13 11.15
C LEU A 432 -23.04 6.89 12.66
N GLU A 433 -21.96 6.98 13.44
CA GLU A 433 -22.02 6.94 14.92
C GLU A 433 -22.80 8.15 15.46
N ARG A 434 -22.50 9.35 14.92
CA ARG A 434 -23.23 10.57 15.28
C ARG A 434 -24.70 10.49 14.89
N ALA A 435 -25.01 9.96 13.71
CA ALA A 435 -26.38 9.70 13.29
C ALA A 435 -27.06 8.71 14.24
N ARG A 436 -26.42 7.59 14.58
CA ARG A 436 -26.96 6.56 15.48
C ARG A 436 -27.33 7.12 16.86
N GLY A 437 -26.49 7.98 17.42
CA GLY A 437 -26.73 8.66 18.69
C GLY A 437 -27.87 9.70 18.66
N LEU A 438 -28.26 10.18 17.47
CA LEU A 438 -29.34 11.15 17.25
C LEU A 438 -30.62 10.51 16.69
N ALA A 439 -30.54 9.28 16.19
CA ALA A 439 -31.61 8.58 15.53
C ALA A 439 -32.79 8.30 16.49
N ALA A 440 -34.00 8.44 15.95
CA ALA A 440 -35.20 7.89 16.56
C ALA A 440 -35.08 6.36 16.63
N ASP A 441 -35.78 5.72 17.56
CA ASP A 441 -35.68 4.27 17.76
C ASP A 441 -36.04 3.47 16.50
N GLU A 442 -36.93 4.00 15.65
CA GLU A 442 -37.33 3.40 14.36
C GLU A 442 -36.22 3.45 13.28
N ASP A 443 -35.39 4.49 13.29
CA ASP A 443 -34.34 4.73 12.28
C ASP A 443 -32.95 4.19 12.74
N ARG A 444 -32.80 3.87 14.04
CA ARG A 444 -31.50 3.52 14.64
C ARG A 444 -30.92 2.22 14.07
N ASP A 445 -31.75 1.24 13.75
CA ASP A 445 -31.32 -0.05 13.23
C ASP A 445 -30.70 0.08 11.83
N GLU A 446 -31.32 0.87 10.94
CA GLU A 446 -30.79 1.12 9.58
C GLU A 446 -29.41 1.77 9.65
N VAL A 447 -29.24 2.79 10.50
CA VAL A 447 -27.96 3.47 10.69
C VAL A 447 -26.91 2.53 11.29
N THR A 448 -27.31 1.66 12.22
CA THR A 448 -26.41 0.68 12.87
C THR A 448 -25.87 -0.33 11.86
N VAL A 449 -26.69 -0.78 10.90
CA VAL A 449 -26.25 -1.67 9.81
C VAL A 449 -25.18 -1.00 8.95
N GLN A 450 -25.39 0.26 8.55
CA GLN A 450 -24.41 1.01 7.75
C GLN A 450 -23.12 1.25 8.53
N LEU A 451 -23.23 1.59 9.82
CA LEU A 451 -22.08 1.77 10.71
C LEU A 451 -21.26 0.49 10.82
N ALA A 452 -21.90 -0.69 10.94
CA ALA A 452 -21.18 -1.96 11.02
C ALA A 452 -20.37 -2.26 9.75
N ILE A 453 -20.89 -1.93 8.56
CA ILE A 453 -20.15 -2.09 7.30
C ILE A 453 -18.93 -1.15 7.30
N ALA A 454 -19.14 0.13 7.63
CA ALA A 454 -18.05 1.11 7.72
C ALA A 454 -16.96 0.68 8.71
N GLN A 455 -17.36 0.10 9.85
CA GLN A 455 -16.45 -0.43 10.86
C GLN A 455 -15.64 -1.63 10.38
N ALA A 456 -16.27 -2.55 9.64
CA ALA A 456 -15.59 -3.69 9.06
C ALA A 456 -14.55 -3.25 8.01
N GLU A 457 -14.89 -2.30 7.14
CA GLU A 457 -13.95 -1.75 6.15
C GLU A 457 -12.79 -0.98 6.79
N CYS A 458 -13.00 -0.43 8.00
CA CYS A 458 -11.91 0.12 8.82
C CYS A 458 -11.04 -0.95 9.51
N GLY A 459 -11.29 -2.24 9.27
CA GLY A 459 -10.60 -3.35 9.94
C GLY A 459 -11.06 -3.60 11.38
N ARG A 460 -12.05 -2.85 11.89
CA ARG A 460 -12.61 -3.01 13.25
C ARG A 460 -13.71 -4.07 13.26
N LEU A 461 -13.35 -5.29 12.87
CA LEU A 461 -14.28 -6.39 12.66
C LEU A 461 -15.02 -6.81 13.95
N ASP A 462 -14.38 -6.70 15.11
CA ASP A 462 -15.01 -6.98 16.40
C ASP A 462 -16.09 -5.96 16.77
N GLU A 463 -15.85 -4.66 16.50
CA GLU A 463 -16.85 -3.61 16.67
C GLU A 463 -18.02 -3.81 15.69
N ALA A 464 -17.72 -4.10 14.42
CA ALA A 464 -18.73 -4.41 13.42
C ALA A 464 -19.59 -5.63 13.80
N ALA A 465 -18.95 -6.67 14.34
CA ALA A 465 -19.61 -7.85 14.84
C ALA A 465 -20.56 -7.53 16.01
N ALA A 466 -20.09 -6.78 17.00
CA ALA A 466 -20.90 -6.36 18.15
C ALA A 466 -22.12 -5.54 17.72
N LEU A 467 -21.94 -4.56 16.82
CA LEU A 467 -23.03 -3.73 16.29
C LEU A 467 -24.13 -4.56 15.61
N LEU A 468 -23.76 -5.58 14.83
CA LEU A 468 -24.73 -6.46 14.17
C LEU A 468 -25.40 -7.43 15.15
N ASP A 469 -24.67 -7.90 16.16
CA ASP A 469 -25.18 -8.83 17.17
C ASP A 469 -26.16 -8.16 18.15
N ASP A 470 -26.00 -6.85 18.39
CA ASP A 470 -26.86 -6.05 19.27
C ASP A 470 -28.20 -5.65 18.63
N LEU A 471 -28.36 -5.86 17.32
CA LEU A 471 -29.61 -5.56 16.61
C LEU A 471 -30.75 -6.49 17.10
N PRO A 472 -31.97 -5.96 17.31
CA PRO A 472 -33.10 -6.76 17.79
C PRO A 472 -33.46 -7.86 16.77
N PRO A 473 -34.02 -9.01 17.15
CA PRO A 473 -34.37 -10.05 16.17
C PRO A 473 -35.29 -9.54 15.07
N ALA A 474 -34.93 -9.77 13.80
CA ALA A 474 -35.79 -9.47 12.65
C ALA A 474 -36.46 -10.76 12.14
N PRO A 475 -37.76 -10.74 11.80
CA PRO A 475 -38.41 -11.88 11.18
C PRO A 475 -37.72 -12.27 9.88
N ALA A 476 -37.47 -13.57 9.68
CA ALA A 476 -36.81 -14.07 8.48
C ALA A 476 -37.56 -13.64 7.21
N GLY A 477 -36.82 -13.18 6.20
CA GLY A 477 -37.37 -12.68 4.93
C GLY A 477 -38.01 -11.29 4.99
N SER A 478 -38.03 -10.60 6.15
CA SER A 478 -38.40 -9.19 6.22
C SER A 478 -37.33 -8.30 5.57
N ARG A 479 -37.71 -7.10 5.09
CA ARG A 479 -36.75 -6.14 4.51
C ARG A 479 -35.56 -5.85 5.45
N ALA A 480 -35.83 -5.69 6.75
CA ALA A 480 -34.79 -5.49 7.76
C ALA A 480 -33.87 -6.71 7.91
N ALA A 481 -34.41 -7.94 7.85
CA ALA A 481 -33.60 -9.15 7.86
C ALA A 481 -32.73 -9.27 6.60
N GLU A 482 -33.24 -8.89 5.44
CA GLU A 482 -32.48 -8.89 4.18
C GLU A 482 -31.33 -7.89 4.20
N GLU A 483 -31.57 -6.65 4.65
CA GLU A 483 -30.53 -5.61 4.77
C GLU A 483 -29.42 -6.03 5.74
N ARG A 484 -29.80 -6.64 6.88
CA ARG A 484 -28.84 -7.18 7.86
C ARG A 484 -28.07 -8.38 7.33
N ALA A 485 -28.75 -9.29 6.62
CA ALA A 485 -28.08 -10.44 5.99
C ALA A 485 -27.05 -9.98 4.94
N GLN A 486 -27.35 -8.94 4.18
CA GLN A 486 -26.41 -8.33 3.25
C GLN A 486 -25.19 -7.76 4.00
N ALA A 487 -25.39 -7.02 5.09
CA ALA A 487 -24.30 -6.50 5.89
C ALA A 487 -23.44 -7.62 6.52
N HIS A 488 -24.06 -8.66 7.08
CA HIS A 488 -23.34 -9.85 7.54
C HIS A 488 -22.51 -10.49 6.42
N THR A 489 -23.03 -10.56 5.19
CA THR A 489 -22.31 -11.11 4.03
C THR A 489 -21.11 -10.24 3.65
N GLN A 490 -21.26 -8.91 3.68
CA GLN A 490 -20.17 -7.97 3.42
C GLN A 490 -19.08 -8.04 4.51
N VAL A 491 -19.45 -8.06 5.80
CA VAL A 491 -18.49 -8.24 6.89
C VAL A 491 -17.80 -9.60 6.80
N ALA A 492 -18.51 -10.66 6.39
CA ALA A 492 -17.92 -11.97 6.15
C ALA A 492 -16.90 -11.96 5.00
N TRP A 493 -17.17 -11.21 3.93
CA TRP A 493 -16.22 -11.00 2.84
C TRP A 493 -14.93 -10.34 3.35
N VAL A 494 -15.04 -9.24 4.10
CA VAL A 494 -13.88 -8.55 4.68
C VAL A 494 -13.09 -9.48 5.61
N ALA A 495 -13.77 -10.21 6.50
CA ALA A 495 -13.12 -11.19 7.37
C ALA A 495 -12.42 -12.32 6.61
N THR A 496 -12.99 -12.76 5.48
CA THR A 496 -12.37 -13.78 4.61
C THR A 496 -11.10 -13.23 3.96
N MET A 497 -11.13 -11.99 3.46
CA MET A 497 -9.95 -11.33 2.88
C MET A 497 -8.87 -11.02 3.93
N ALA A 498 -9.27 -10.79 5.18
CA ALA A 498 -8.37 -10.59 6.32
C ALA A 498 -7.81 -11.90 6.92
N GLU A 499 -8.02 -13.05 6.28
CA GLU A 499 -7.60 -14.38 6.77
C GLU A 499 -8.15 -14.70 8.19
N GLN A 500 -9.37 -14.24 8.53
CA GLN A 500 -10.06 -14.47 9.81
C GLN A 500 -11.26 -15.44 9.68
N PRO A 501 -11.01 -16.75 9.50
CA PRO A 501 -12.06 -17.71 9.14
C PRO A 501 -13.15 -17.86 10.20
N ALA A 502 -12.81 -17.78 11.50
CA ALA A 502 -13.78 -17.93 12.58
C ALA A 502 -14.87 -16.83 12.53
N GLN A 503 -14.47 -15.59 12.27
CA GLN A 503 -15.40 -14.47 12.18
C GLN A 503 -16.24 -14.55 10.92
N ALA A 504 -15.64 -14.89 9.77
CA ALA A 504 -16.35 -15.11 8.51
C ALA A 504 -17.46 -16.18 8.65
N HIS A 505 -17.15 -17.35 9.23
CA HIS A 505 -18.13 -18.42 9.47
C HIS A 505 -19.30 -17.95 10.34
N ARG A 506 -19.02 -17.21 11.42
CA ARG A 506 -20.06 -16.68 12.32
C ARG A 506 -21.00 -15.72 11.58
N ARG A 507 -20.46 -14.83 10.76
CA ARG A 507 -21.25 -13.85 10.00
C ARG A 507 -22.09 -14.52 8.91
N ILE A 508 -21.56 -15.51 8.18
CA ILE A 508 -22.33 -16.30 7.20
C ILE A 508 -23.49 -17.04 7.87
N ARG A 509 -23.26 -17.68 9.03
CA ARG A 509 -24.33 -18.38 9.77
C ARG A 509 -25.46 -17.41 10.16
N ALA A 510 -25.12 -16.21 10.61
CA ALA A 510 -26.10 -15.18 10.94
C ALA A 510 -26.88 -14.71 9.70
N ALA A 511 -26.20 -14.49 8.56
CA ALA A 511 -26.86 -14.12 7.32
C ALA A 511 -27.86 -15.20 6.85
N ARG A 512 -27.47 -16.48 6.86
CA ARG A 512 -28.38 -17.60 6.51
C ARG A 512 -29.57 -17.70 7.44
N ALA A 513 -29.39 -17.49 8.75
CA ALA A 513 -30.49 -17.49 9.72
C ALA A 513 -31.53 -16.39 9.45
N LEU A 514 -31.08 -15.21 9.02
CA LEU A 514 -31.95 -14.07 8.68
C LEU A 514 -32.69 -14.26 7.35
N LEU A 515 -32.08 -14.92 6.37
CA LEU A 515 -32.72 -15.17 5.07
C LEU A 515 -33.67 -16.39 5.10
N GLY A 516 -33.44 -17.33 6.01
CA GLY A 516 -34.25 -18.55 6.13
C GLY A 516 -33.89 -19.60 5.07
N ALA A 517 -34.83 -20.52 4.81
CA ALA A 517 -34.57 -21.70 3.99
C ALA A 517 -34.57 -21.44 2.47
N ASP A 518 -35.13 -20.33 2.01
CA ASP A 518 -35.28 -20.00 0.58
C ASP A 518 -34.86 -18.55 0.28
N PRO A 519 -33.55 -18.24 0.37
CA PRO A 519 -33.01 -16.93 0.03
C PRO A 519 -33.23 -16.60 -1.46
N ARG A 520 -33.35 -15.30 -1.78
CA ARG A 520 -33.41 -14.88 -3.19
C ARG A 520 -32.14 -15.32 -3.92
N PRO A 521 -32.22 -15.64 -5.24
CA PRO A 521 -31.07 -16.14 -5.98
C PRO A 521 -29.83 -15.24 -5.91
N GLU A 522 -30.02 -13.91 -5.93
CA GLU A 522 -28.91 -12.96 -5.78
C GLU A 522 -28.26 -12.94 -4.39
N GLN A 523 -29.03 -13.25 -3.33
CA GLN A 523 -28.53 -13.34 -1.96
C GLN A 523 -27.74 -14.64 -1.76
N GLU A 524 -28.29 -15.75 -2.26
CA GLU A 524 -27.60 -17.05 -2.24
C GLU A 524 -26.31 -17.00 -3.05
N ALA A 525 -26.30 -16.31 -4.20
CA ALA A 525 -25.09 -16.10 -4.99
C ALA A 525 -23.99 -15.37 -4.20
N ALA A 526 -24.34 -14.32 -3.46
CA ALA A 526 -23.37 -13.58 -2.64
C ALA A 526 -22.81 -14.44 -1.49
N LEU A 527 -23.67 -15.20 -0.80
CA LEU A 527 -23.24 -16.13 0.27
C LEU A 527 -22.32 -17.23 -0.27
N ALA A 528 -22.70 -17.86 -1.39
CA ALA A 528 -21.94 -18.94 -2.00
C ALA A 528 -20.52 -18.50 -2.43
N VAL A 529 -20.36 -17.25 -2.87
CA VAL A 529 -19.04 -16.68 -3.19
C VAL A 529 -18.15 -16.59 -1.95
N VAL A 530 -18.68 -16.06 -0.83
CA VAL A 530 -17.91 -15.92 0.41
C VAL A 530 -17.57 -17.29 0.99
N GLU A 531 -18.54 -18.21 1.06
CA GLU A 531 -18.33 -19.59 1.55
C GLU A 531 -17.30 -20.34 0.71
N GLY A 532 -17.35 -20.17 -0.61
CA GLY A 532 -16.39 -20.80 -1.51
C GLY A 532 -14.96 -20.28 -1.33
N HIS A 533 -14.77 -18.98 -1.09
CA HIS A 533 -13.44 -18.43 -0.76
C HIS A 533 -12.97 -18.86 0.63
N LEU A 534 -13.87 -18.91 1.61
CA LEU A 534 -13.60 -19.36 2.96
C LEU A 534 -13.14 -20.82 2.99
N ALA A 535 -13.71 -21.66 2.13
CA ALA A 535 -13.27 -23.04 1.92
C ALA A 535 -11.84 -23.14 1.35
N LEU A 536 -11.24 -22.07 0.82
CA LEU A 536 -9.85 -22.11 0.34
C LEU A 536 -8.82 -21.79 1.42
N LEU A 537 -9.26 -21.29 2.59
CA LEU A 537 -8.36 -20.92 3.68
C LEU A 537 -7.99 -22.14 4.54
N PRO A 538 -6.73 -22.24 5.02
CA PRO A 538 -6.36 -23.24 6.02
C PRO A 538 -7.20 -23.08 7.30
N GLU A 539 -7.72 -24.18 7.86
CA GLU A 539 -8.41 -24.13 9.15
C GLU A 539 -7.40 -23.83 10.28
N GLN A 540 -7.42 -22.59 10.76
CA GLN A 540 -6.67 -22.14 11.92
C GLN A 540 -7.46 -22.52 13.20
N ASP A 541 -7.51 -23.81 13.54
CA ASP A 541 -7.66 -24.37 14.90
C ASP A 541 -8.35 -25.74 14.91
N GLY A 542 -7.59 -26.79 15.23
CA GLY A 542 -8.10 -28.06 15.74
C GLY A 542 -8.68 -27.98 17.17
N ARG A 543 -9.28 -26.84 17.55
CA ARG A 543 -9.87 -26.58 18.88
C ARG A 543 -11.35 -26.19 18.84
N GLY A 544 -12.01 -26.28 17.69
CA GLY A 544 -13.47 -26.24 17.60
C GLY A 544 -14.06 -27.61 18.01
N GLU A 545 -15.01 -27.59 18.93
CA GLU A 545 -15.67 -28.76 19.52
C GLU A 545 -16.08 -29.82 18.47
N GLY A 546 -15.39 -30.96 18.45
CA GLY A 546 -15.93 -32.24 18.00
C GLY A 546 -15.74 -32.66 16.54
N ARG A 547 -15.06 -31.89 15.68
CA ARG A 547 -14.61 -32.37 14.36
C ARG A 547 -13.10 -32.12 14.22
N GLY A 548 -12.32 -33.20 14.19
CA GLY A 548 -10.89 -33.13 13.88
C GLY A 548 -10.64 -32.59 12.47
N PRO A 549 -9.39 -32.25 12.11
CA PRO A 549 -9.06 -31.71 10.79
C PRO A 549 -9.50 -32.73 9.71
N VAL A 550 -10.54 -32.39 8.96
CA VAL A 550 -10.99 -33.19 7.82
C VAL A 550 -10.04 -32.83 6.68
N GLY A 551 -8.93 -33.57 6.58
CA GLY A 551 -7.88 -33.32 5.59
C GLY A 551 -8.44 -33.20 4.17
N TRP A 552 -7.93 -32.22 3.42
CA TRP A 552 -8.35 -31.92 2.05
C TRP A 552 -8.05 -33.04 1.04
N GLY A 553 -7.12 -33.95 1.37
CA GLY A 553 -6.77 -35.11 0.56
C GLY A 553 -7.74 -36.29 0.60
N GLY A 554 -8.75 -36.29 1.47
CA GLY A 554 -9.79 -37.32 1.56
C GLY A 554 -10.99 -37.08 0.62
N GLU A 555 -11.88 -38.07 0.47
CA GLU A 555 -13.12 -37.95 -0.32
C GLU A 555 -13.97 -36.74 0.13
N ASP A 556 -14.08 -36.52 1.45
CA ASP A 556 -14.80 -35.39 2.06
C ASP A 556 -14.22 -34.01 1.71
N GLY A 557 -12.92 -33.92 1.40
CA GLY A 557 -12.27 -32.68 0.98
C GLY A 557 -12.55 -32.34 -0.48
N ARG A 558 -12.51 -33.35 -1.36
CA ARG A 558 -12.84 -33.21 -2.78
C ARG A 558 -14.31 -32.89 -2.98
N GLU A 559 -15.20 -33.57 -2.28
CA GLU A 559 -16.64 -33.33 -2.37
C GLU A 559 -16.99 -31.88 -1.97
N ARG A 560 -16.31 -31.34 -0.94
CA ARG A 560 -16.45 -29.94 -0.54
C ARG A 560 -16.00 -28.96 -1.62
N LEU A 561 -14.86 -29.20 -2.29
CA LEU A 561 -14.40 -28.36 -3.40
C LEU A 561 -15.31 -28.45 -4.62
N GLU A 562 -15.83 -29.64 -4.94
CA GLU A 562 -16.78 -29.85 -6.02
C GLU A 562 -18.14 -29.15 -5.74
N GLU A 563 -18.63 -29.18 -4.50
CA GLU A 563 -19.82 -28.44 -4.10
C GLU A 563 -19.58 -26.92 -4.14
N ALA A 564 -18.42 -26.45 -3.67
CA ALA A 564 -18.03 -25.05 -3.75
C ALA A 564 -17.99 -24.58 -5.21
N GLU A 565 -17.45 -25.39 -6.12
CA GLU A 565 -17.42 -25.06 -7.54
C GLU A 565 -18.82 -25.03 -8.17
N ARG A 566 -19.65 -26.05 -7.90
CA ARG A 566 -21.04 -26.09 -8.39
C ARG A 566 -21.82 -24.87 -7.90
N SER A 567 -21.62 -24.46 -6.67
CA SER A 567 -22.24 -23.29 -6.07
C SER A 567 -21.69 -21.98 -6.65
N ALA A 568 -20.37 -21.86 -6.84
CA ALA A 568 -19.74 -20.72 -7.50
C ALA A 568 -20.22 -20.54 -8.95
N ARG A 569 -20.41 -21.64 -9.71
CA ARG A 569 -20.91 -21.59 -11.09
C ARG A 569 -22.35 -21.09 -11.15
N ARG A 570 -23.21 -21.59 -10.26
CA ARG A 570 -24.59 -21.07 -10.11
C ARG A 570 -24.58 -19.60 -9.71
N ALA A 571 -23.72 -19.21 -8.77
CA ALA A 571 -23.58 -17.84 -8.30
C ALA A 571 -23.14 -16.90 -9.43
N ALA A 572 -22.13 -17.26 -10.23
CA ALA A 572 -21.64 -16.45 -11.34
C ALA A 572 -22.73 -16.17 -12.38
N LEU A 573 -23.42 -17.22 -12.84
CA LEU A 573 -24.49 -17.09 -13.83
C LEU A 573 -25.68 -16.29 -13.29
N THR A 574 -26.08 -16.54 -12.04
CA THR A 574 -27.18 -15.82 -11.39
C THR A 574 -26.83 -14.34 -11.20
N ALA A 575 -25.61 -14.04 -10.75
CA ALA A 575 -25.15 -12.68 -10.51
C ALA A 575 -25.12 -11.86 -11.81
N GLU A 576 -24.64 -12.43 -12.92
CA GLU A 576 -24.71 -11.77 -14.23
C GLU A 576 -26.16 -11.50 -14.66
N GLN A 577 -27.02 -12.53 -14.61
CA GLN A 577 -28.44 -12.41 -15.00
C GLN A 577 -29.21 -11.37 -14.17
N ARG A 578 -28.81 -11.18 -12.91
CA ARG A 578 -29.45 -10.26 -11.95
C ARG A 578 -28.75 -8.90 -11.86
N GLY A 579 -27.75 -8.61 -12.71
CA GLY A 579 -27.06 -7.32 -12.71
C GLY A 579 -26.27 -7.06 -11.41
N ARG A 580 -25.57 -8.07 -10.91
CA ARG A 580 -24.66 -8.01 -9.75
C ARG A 580 -23.22 -8.24 -10.20
N PRO A 581 -22.61 -7.27 -10.92
CA PRO A 581 -21.35 -7.49 -11.63
C PRO A 581 -20.15 -7.73 -10.70
N VAL A 582 -20.15 -7.14 -9.50
CA VAL A 582 -19.12 -7.38 -8.47
C VAL A 582 -19.15 -8.85 -8.01
N VAL A 583 -20.33 -9.35 -7.63
CA VAL A 583 -20.50 -10.76 -7.21
C VAL A 583 -20.18 -11.71 -8.36
N ALA A 584 -20.55 -11.36 -9.60
CA ALA A 584 -20.18 -12.14 -10.77
C ALA A 584 -18.66 -12.23 -10.95
N CYS A 585 -17.93 -11.11 -10.85
CA CYS A 585 -16.47 -11.11 -10.93
C CYS A 585 -15.83 -11.95 -9.82
N GLN A 586 -16.31 -11.82 -8.58
CA GLN A 586 -15.83 -12.63 -7.45
C GLN A 586 -16.10 -14.14 -7.67
N ALA A 587 -17.27 -14.50 -8.20
CA ALA A 587 -17.62 -15.88 -8.51
C ALA A 587 -16.77 -16.46 -9.64
N TRP A 588 -16.53 -15.70 -10.71
CA TRP A 588 -15.65 -16.12 -11.80
C TRP A 588 -14.20 -16.25 -11.37
N GLN A 589 -13.73 -15.36 -10.49
CA GLN A 589 -12.42 -15.49 -9.87
C GLN A 589 -12.30 -16.80 -9.07
N LEU A 590 -13.30 -17.10 -8.24
CA LEU A 590 -13.33 -18.35 -7.45
C LEU A 590 -13.32 -19.58 -8.35
N LEU A 591 -14.15 -19.60 -9.39
CA LEU A 591 -14.17 -20.67 -10.39
C LEU A 591 -12.83 -20.83 -11.10
N ALA A 592 -12.20 -19.71 -11.46
CA ALA A 592 -10.88 -19.72 -12.04
C ALA A 592 -9.82 -20.30 -11.09
N MET A 593 -9.96 -20.14 -9.77
CA MET A 593 -9.06 -20.76 -8.80
C MET A 593 -9.31 -22.27 -8.68
N LEU A 594 -10.57 -22.68 -8.56
CA LEU A 594 -10.98 -24.08 -8.39
C LEU A 594 -10.73 -24.94 -9.64
N SER A 595 -10.93 -24.39 -10.84
CA SER A 595 -10.79 -25.13 -12.11
C SER A 595 -9.35 -25.42 -12.52
N ARG A 596 -8.33 -24.79 -11.90
CA ARG A 596 -6.91 -24.99 -12.28
C ARG A 596 -6.45 -26.43 -12.14
N GLU A 597 -7.03 -27.20 -11.21
CA GLU A 597 -6.73 -28.63 -11.05
C GLU A 597 -7.14 -29.47 -12.27
N ARG A 598 -8.13 -29.01 -13.05
CA ARG A 598 -8.61 -29.67 -14.27
C ARG A 598 -8.01 -29.11 -15.55
N GLY A 599 -7.51 -27.87 -15.52
CA GLY A 599 -6.85 -27.27 -16.68
C GLY A 599 -6.78 -25.76 -16.62
N PHE A 600 -5.73 -25.21 -17.24
CA PHE A 600 -5.60 -23.76 -17.38
C PHE A 600 -6.56 -23.19 -18.44
N ASP A 601 -7.03 -23.98 -19.40
CA ASP A 601 -7.99 -23.50 -20.40
C ASP A 601 -9.36 -23.17 -19.79
N GLU A 602 -9.84 -23.99 -18.85
CA GLU A 602 -11.09 -23.71 -18.14
C GLU A 602 -10.94 -22.51 -17.20
N ALA A 603 -9.81 -22.42 -16.48
CA ALA A 603 -9.50 -21.29 -15.63
C ALA A 603 -9.38 -19.98 -16.43
N ASP A 604 -8.69 -20.00 -17.57
CA ASP A 604 -8.55 -18.84 -18.47
C ASP A 604 -9.93 -18.42 -19.01
N ALA A 605 -10.80 -19.36 -19.38
CA ALA A 605 -12.17 -19.03 -19.82
C ALA A 605 -13.00 -18.33 -18.72
N CYS A 606 -12.87 -18.76 -17.46
CA CYS A 606 -13.49 -18.07 -16.32
C CYS A 606 -12.91 -16.65 -16.14
N LEU A 607 -11.60 -16.47 -16.25
CA LEU A 607 -10.95 -15.17 -16.12
C LEU A 607 -11.25 -14.23 -17.31
N GLU A 608 -11.37 -14.76 -18.52
CA GLU A 608 -11.82 -13.99 -19.69
C GLU A 608 -13.27 -13.53 -19.52
N ARG A 609 -14.14 -14.36 -18.92
CA ARG A 609 -15.50 -13.93 -18.58
C ARG A 609 -15.50 -12.87 -17.47
N MET A 610 -14.70 -13.04 -16.43
CA MET A 610 -14.49 -12.02 -15.40
C MET A 610 -14.04 -10.69 -16.01
N LEU A 611 -13.05 -10.72 -16.90
CA LEU A 611 -12.53 -9.54 -17.59
C LEU A 611 -13.63 -8.85 -18.42
N ALA A 612 -14.43 -9.61 -19.17
CA ALA A 612 -15.52 -9.06 -19.97
C ALA A 612 -16.59 -8.38 -19.11
N VAL A 613 -17.01 -9.01 -17.99
CA VAL A 613 -17.97 -8.42 -17.04
C VAL A 613 -17.38 -7.14 -16.42
N ALA A 614 -16.10 -7.17 -16.05
CA ALA A 614 -15.43 -6.02 -15.48
C ALA A 614 -15.32 -4.84 -16.46
N GLU A 615 -15.00 -5.10 -17.73
CA GLU A 615 -14.95 -4.09 -18.79
C GLU A 615 -16.34 -3.49 -19.09
N GLU A 616 -17.36 -4.34 -19.23
CA GLU A 616 -18.75 -3.94 -19.49
C GLU A 616 -19.28 -2.99 -18.41
N HIS A 617 -18.99 -3.30 -17.14
CA HIS A 617 -19.46 -2.53 -15.99
C HIS A 617 -18.44 -1.51 -15.45
N ARG A 618 -17.32 -1.30 -16.16
CA ARG A 618 -16.25 -0.37 -15.78
C ARG A 618 -15.65 -0.61 -14.38
N LEU A 619 -15.53 -1.87 -13.99
CA LEU A 619 -14.94 -2.31 -12.72
C LEU A 619 -13.43 -2.48 -12.86
N ALA A 620 -12.67 -1.39 -12.73
CA ALA A 620 -11.23 -1.41 -13.05
C ALA A 620 -10.38 -2.34 -12.15
N VAL A 621 -10.77 -2.52 -10.88
CA VAL A 621 -10.09 -3.46 -9.96
C VAL A 621 -10.15 -4.88 -10.50
N TYR A 622 -11.37 -5.35 -10.77
CA TYR A 622 -11.59 -6.70 -11.27
C TYR A 622 -11.03 -6.90 -12.68
N ARG A 623 -10.99 -5.84 -13.51
CA ARG A 623 -10.26 -5.86 -14.79
C ARG A 623 -8.76 -6.13 -14.55
N ALA A 624 -8.13 -5.35 -13.66
CA ALA A 624 -6.71 -5.48 -13.39
C ALA A 624 -6.40 -6.85 -12.75
N GLU A 625 -7.17 -7.32 -11.78
CA GLU A 625 -7.04 -8.65 -11.17
C GLU A 625 -7.16 -9.79 -12.19
N ALA A 626 -8.12 -9.71 -13.11
CA ALA A 626 -8.28 -10.69 -14.19
C ALA A 626 -7.05 -10.74 -15.09
N LEU A 627 -6.50 -9.57 -15.46
CA LEU A 627 -5.27 -9.46 -16.25
C LEU A 627 -4.06 -10.06 -15.51
N VAL A 628 -3.92 -9.82 -14.20
CA VAL A 628 -2.84 -10.42 -13.39
C VAL A 628 -2.90 -11.94 -13.43
N ARG A 629 -4.10 -12.52 -13.23
CA ARG A 629 -4.30 -13.96 -13.20
C ARG A 629 -4.11 -14.60 -14.58
N LEU A 630 -4.65 -13.99 -15.64
CA LEU A 630 -4.43 -14.43 -17.03
C LEU A 630 -2.94 -14.35 -17.41
N GLY A 631 -2.24 -13.30 -16.97
CA GLY A 631 -0.81 -13.17 -17.17
C GLY A 631 -0.01 -14.25 -16.44
N THR A 632 -0.39 -14.56 -15.20
CA THR A 632 0.22 -15.64 -14.41
C THR A 632 0.02 -17.00 -15.09
N ASN A 633 -1.19 -17.28 -15.56
CA ASN A 633 -1.52 -18.52 -16.26
C ASN A 633 -0.74 -18.66 -17.58
N ALA A 634 -0.67 -17.60 -18.38
CA ALA A 634 0.13 -17.56 -19.61
C ALA A 634 1.60 -17.82 -19.33
N PHE A 635 2.17 -17.16 -18.31
CA PHE A 635 3.55 -17.38 -17.88
C PHE A 635 3.80 -18.84 -17.49
N MET A 636 2.91 -19.45 -16.70
CA MET A 636 3.06 -20.85 -16.29
C MET A 636 3.02 -21.82 -17.49
N ARG A 637 2.26 -21.51 -18.53
CA ARG A 637 2.11 -22.34 -19.74
C ARG A 637 3.28 -22.22 -20.72
N THR A 638 3.78 -21.02 -20.95
CA THR A 638 4.73 -20.74 -22.05
C THR A 638 6.04 -20.08 -21.60
N GLY A 639 6.09 -19.53 -20.38
CA GLY A 639 7.20 -18.71 -19.88
C GLY A 639 7.14 -17.24 -20.30
N GLU A 640 6.16 -16.84 -21.12
CA GLU A 640 6.00 -15.47 -21.60
C GLU A 640 5.39 -14.56 -20.53
N ALA A 641 5.90 -13.33 -20.41
CA ALA A 641 5.45 -12.36 -19.40
C ALA A 641 4.67 -11.16 -19.98
N THR A 642 4.40 -11.12 -21.28
CA THR A 642 3.77 -9.97 -21.97
C THR A 642 2.46 -9.54 -21.31
N ARG A 643 1.60 -10.51 -20.95
CA ARG A 643 0.33 -10.24 -20.27
C ARG A 643 0.51 -9.73 -18.83
N LEU A 644 1.58 -10.13 -18.13
CA LEU A 644 1.90 -9.59 -16.80
C LEU A 644 2.34 -8.12 -16.89
N GLU A 645 3.07 -7.74 -17.94
CA GLU A 645 3.41 -6.32 -18.18
C GLU A 645 2.15 -5.49 -18.49
N THR A 646 1.20 -6.03 -19.26
CA THR A 646 -0.11 -5.38 -19.46
C THR A 646 -0.87 -5.21 -18.15
N ALA A 647 -0.86 -6.24 -17.29
CA ALA A 647 -1.47 -6.16 -15.97
C ALA A 647 -0.78 -5.13 -15.05
N ARG A 648 0.54 -5.00 -15.16
CA ARG A 648 1.32 -3.99 -14.44
C ARG A 648 0.93 -2.57 -14.85
N THR A 649 0.75 -2.33 -16.15
CA THR A 649 0.24 -1.05 -16.65
C THR A 649 -1.18 -0.78 -16.13
N ALA A 650 -2.07 -1.77 -16.16
CA ALA A 650 -3.43 -1.60 -15.64
C ALA A 650 -3.46 -1.29 -14.13
N ALA A 651 -2.58 -1.92 -13.33
CA ALA A 651 -2.45 -1.63 -11.90
C ALA A 651 -1.92 -0.21 -11.64
N HIS A 652 -1.00 0.27 -12.49
CA HIS A 652 -0.47 1.63 -12.47
C HIS A 652 -1.54 2.67 -12.81
N GLU A 653 -2.31 2.46 -13.89
CA GLU A 653 -3.44 3.31 -14.28
C GLU A 653 -4.53 3.37 -13.20
N LEU A 654 -4.75 2.27 -12.48
CA LEU A 654 -5.66 2.20 -11.33
C LEU A 654 -5.15 2.98 -10.10
N GLY A 655 -3.83 3.19 -9.98
CA GLY A 655 -3.18 3.72 -8.78
C GLY A 655 -3.12 2.75 -7.61
N SER A 656 -3.36 1.46 -7.85
CA SER A 656 -3.27 0.44 -6.80
C SER A 656 -1.82 0.04 -6.59
N LEU A 657 -1.18 0.58 -5.55
CA LEU A 657 0.19 0.22 -5.18
C LEU A 657 0.24 -1.23 -4.69
N ALA A 658 -0.79 -1.71 -4.00
CA ALA A 658 -0.90 -3.09 -3.54
C ALA A 658 -0.93 -4.08 -4.72
N LEU A 659 -1.75 -3.79 -5.74
CA LEU A 659 -1.79 -4.63 -6.94
C LEU A 659 -0.50 -4.52 -7.74
N LEU A 660 0.07 -3.31 -7.85
CA LEU A 660 1.35 -3.09 -8.54
C LEU A 660 2.47 -3.95 -7.92
N GLN A 661 2.59 -3.96 -6.59
CA GLN A 661 3.54 -4.80 -5.86
C GLN A 661 3.28 -6.30 -6.08
N SER A 662 2.01 -6.70 -6.17
CA SER A 662 1.63 -8.09 -6.45
C SER A 662 2.14 -8.52 -7.83
N VAL A 663 1.95 -7.67 -8.85
CA VAL A 663 2.45 -7.92 -10.20
C VAL A 663 3.98 -7.89 -10.27
N ASP A 664 4.60 -6.94 -9.59
CA ASP A 664 6.06 -6.85 -9.48
C ASP A 664 6.64 -8.13 -8.85
N GLY A 665 6.01 -8.66 -7.80
CA GLY A 665 6.40 -9.95 -7.21
C GLY A 665 6.34 -11.10 -8.21
N LEU A 666 5.28 -11.18 -9.02
CA LEU A 666 5.14 -12.21 -10.07
C LEU A 666 6.20 -12.06 -11.16
N LEU A 667 6.50 -10.82 -11.60
CA LEU A 667 7.56 -10.53 -12.56
C LEU A 667 8.96 -10.82 -11.99
N ALA A 668 9.16 -10.63 -10.69
CA ALA A 668 10.39 -10.98 -10.00
C ALA A 668 10.58 -12.51 -9.96
N MET A 669 9.56 -13.28 -9.57
CA MET A 669 9.59 -14.74 -9.65
C MET A 669 9.87 -15.22 -11.08
N GLN A 670 9.19 -14.64 -12.06
CA GLN A 670 9.42 -14.94 -13.47
C GLN A 670 10.86 -14.66 -13.91
N SER A 671 11.45 -13.58 -13.39
CA SER A 671 12.85 -13.22 -13.66
C SER A 671 13.82 -14.19 -12.99
N VAL A 672 13.52 -14.70 -11.79
CA VAL A 672 14.30 -15.77 -11.13
C VAL A 672 14.27 -17.04 -12.00
N LEU A 673 13.09 -17.53 -12.36
CA LEU A 673 12.96 -18.75 -13.16
C LEU A 673 13.60 -18.61 -14.55
N GLY A 674 13.54 -17.42 -15.13
CA GLY A 674 14.17 -17.09 -16.41
C GLY A 674 15.66 -16.76 -16.37
N GLY A 675 16.31 -16.81 -15.20
CA GLY A 675 17.73 -16.52 -15.04
C GLY A 675 18.12 -15.04 -15.19
N ARG A 676 17.18 -14.11 -15.10
CA ARG A 676 17.39 -12.64 -15.15
C ARG A 676 17.60 -12.07 -13.75
N TRP A 677 18.74 -12.41 -13.15
CA TRP A 677 19.03 -12.15 -11.74
C TRP A 677 18.99 -10.68 -11.33
N GLU A 678 19.60 -9.79 -12.12
CA GLU A 678 19.65 -8.36 -11.80
C GLU A 678 18.27 -7.71 -11.85
N ARG A 679 17.43 -8.12 -12.81
CA ARG A 679 16.04 -7.67 -12.89
C ARG A 679 15.24 -8.13 -11.67
N ALA A 680 15.37 -9.41 -11.28
CA ALA A 680 14.71 -9.95 -10.09
C ALA A 680 15.13 -9.19 -8.82
N ARG A 681 16.44 -9.01 -8.61
CA ARG A 681 17.00 -8.29 -7.46
C ARG A 681 16.49 -6.86 -7.38
N GLY A 682 16.54 -6.12 -8.49
CA GLY A 682 16.07 -4.75 -8.52
C GLY A 682 14.57 -4.61 -8.19
N ILE A 683 13.73 -5.58 -8.60
CA ILE A 683 12.32 -5.57 -8.21
C ILE A 683 12.18 -5.87 -6.72
N VAL A 684 12.81 -6.94 -6.21
CA VAL A 684 12.75 -7.33 -4.80
C VAL A 684 13.20 -6.19 -3.87
N GLU A 685 14.31 -5.53 -4.18
CA GLU A 685 14.85 -4.42 -3.38
C GLU A 685 13.88 -3.23 -3.29
N ARG A 686 13.14 -2.93 -4.38
CA ARG A 686 12.16 -1.83 -4.38
C ARG A 686 10.83 -2.21 -3.73
N SER A 687 10.41 -3.46 -3.84
CA SER A 687 9.04 -3.87 -3.49
C SER A 687 8.91 -4.50 -2.09
N VAL A 688 9.97 -5.11 -1.53
CA VAL A 688 9.89 -5.76 -0.20
C VAL A 688 9.59 -4.75 0.90
N GLU A 689 10.30 -3.63 0.92
CA GLU A 689 10.09 -2.61 1.94
C GLU A 689 8.74 -1.92 1.76
N ALA A 690 8.41 -1.53 0.51
CA ALA A 690 7.14 -0.91 0.20
C ALA A 690 5.94 -1.83 0.55
N SER A 691 6.04 -3.15 0.34
CA SER A 691 4.97 -4.09 0.72
C SER A 691 4.83 -4.30 2.22
N ALA A 692 5.93 -4.21 2.98
CA ALA A 692 5.90 -4.23 4.43
C ALA A 692 5.18 -3.00 4.97
N ARG A 693 5.54 -1.83 4.43
CA ARG A 693 4.95 -0.54 4.76
C ARG A 693 3.46 -0.48 4.45
N LEU A 694 3.03 -0.98 3.29
CA LEU A 694 1.61 -1.08 2.91
C LEU A 694 0.79 -2.10 3.73
N GLN A 695 1.40 -2.85 4.65
CA GLN A 695 0.76 -3.96 5.37
C GLN A 695 0.10 -5.00 4.46
N ASN A 696 0.56 -5.10 3.20
CA ASN A 696 0.08 -6.10 2.24
C ASN A 696 0.76 -7.44 2.51
N LEU A 697 0.33 -8.11 3.59
CA LEU A 697 1.04 -9.24 4.18
C LEU A 697 1.21 -10.42 3.21
N SER A 698 0.18 -10.73 2.40
CA SER A 698 0.23 -11.82 1.42
C SER A 698 1.31 -11.56 0.36
N THR A 699 1.35 -10.35 -0.20
CA THR A 699 2.34 -9.92 -1.19
C THR A 699 3.73 -9.80 -0.59
N HIS A 700 3.83 -9.28 0.63
CA HIS A 700 5.09 -9.16 1.36
C HIS A 700 5.73 -10.54 1.60
N ARG A 701 4.94 -11.52 2.07
CA ARG A 701 5.38 -12.91 2.20
C ARG A 701 5.83 -13.49 0.86
N TYR A 702 5.09 -13.22 -0.21
CA TYR A 702 5.46 -13.69 -1.56
C TYR A 702 6.80 -13.10 -2.02
N LEU A 703 7.03 -11.79 -1.86
CA LEU A 703 8.27 -11.11 -2.21
C LEU A 703 9.47 -11.61 -1.39
N LEU A 704 9.29 -11.85 -0.08
CA LEU A 704 10.32 -12.47 0.77
C LEU A 704 10.67 -13.90 0.31
N LEU A 705 9.67 -14.65 -0.16
CA LEU A 705 9.90 -15.97 -0.75
C LEU A 705 10.62 -15.86 -2.10
N VAL A 706 10.31 -14.86 -2.93
CA VAL A 706 11.05 -14.59 -4.18
C VAL A 706 12.51 -14.27 -3.89
N ASP A 707 12.80 -13.44 -2.88
CA ASP A 707 14.17 -13.13 -2.42
C ASP A 707 14.92 -14.40 -2.01
N ALA A 708 14.27 -15.25 -1.20
CA ALA A 708 14.83 -16.55 -0.81
C ALA A 708 15.08 -17.48 -2.02
N THR A 709 14.14 -17.49 -2.97
CA THR A 709 14.22 -18.32 -4.18
C THR A 709 15.34 -17.83 -5.10
N LEU A 710 15.50 -16.51 -5.25
CA LEU A 710 16.62 -15.90 -5.98
C LEU A 710 17.96 -16.36 -5.39
N ALA A 711 18.14 -16.25 -4.07
CA ALA A 711 19.36 -16.69 -3.40
C ALA A 711 19.59 -18.21 -3.53
N ALA A 712 18.53 -19.02 -3.42
CA ALA A 712 18.59 -20.47 -3.58
C ALA A 712 19.06 -20.87 -4.98
N HIS A 713 18.47 -20.27 -6.01
CA HIS A 713 18.81 -20.52 -7.41
C HIS A 713 20.24 -20.04 -7.71
N GLN A 714 20.74 -19.00 -7.05
CA GLN A 714 22.14 -18.58 -7.17
C GLN A 714 23.14 -19.43 -6.34
N GLY A 715 22.69 -20.48 -5.65
CA GLY A 715 23.54 -21.30 -4.79
C GLY A 715 24.05 -20.58 -3.54
N ARG A 716 23.38 -19.50 -3.10
CA ARG A 716 23.77 -18.66 -1.96
C ARG A 716 23.02 -19.07 -0.69
N ALA A 717 23.34 -20.23 -0.15
CA ALA A 717 22.62 -20.83 0.99
C ALA A 717 22.46 -19.90 2.22
N ARG A 718 23.48 -19.09 2.54
CA ARG A 718 23.41 -18.13 3.67
C ARG A 718 22.42 -16.99 3.43
N GLU A 719 22.35 -16.48 2.21
CA GLU A 719 21.38 -15.43 1.82
C GLU A 719 19.96 -16.02 1.81
N GLN A 720 19.80 -17.22 1.26
CA GLN A 720 18.54 -17.97 1.28
C GLN A 720 18.02 -18.14 2.71
N GLU A 721 18.86 -18.58 3.65
CA GLU A 721 18.44 -18.77 5.05
C GLU A 721 18.03 -17.45 5.73
N ARG A 722 18.74 -16.34 5.44
CA ARG A 722 18.37 -15.01 5.93
C ARG A 722 17.02 -14.54 5.40
N ALA A 723 16.76 -14.73 4.11
CA ALA A 723 15.48 -14.39 3.50
C ALA A 723 14.34 -15.28 4.06
N LEU A 724 14.57 -16.58 4.24
CA LEU A 724 13.61 -17.49 4.86
C LEU A 724 13.33 -17.16 6.34
N LEU A 725 14.31 -16.62 7.08
CA LEU A 725 14.08 -16.09 8.43
C LEU A 725 13.11 -14.91 8.42
N ARG A 726 13.24 -13.98 7.46
CA ARG A 726 12.29 -12.87 7.30
C ARG A 726 10.91 -13.40 6.91
N PHE A 727 10.84 -14.33 5.96
CA PHE A 727 9.58 -14.99 5.56
C PHE A 727 8.86 -15.64 6.75
N ARG A 728 9.60 -16.34 7.63
CA ARG A 728 9.05 -16.92 8.86
C ARG A 728 8.52 -15.87 9.84
N ARG A 729 9.25 -14.77 10.04
CA ARG A 729 8.81 -13.66 10.91
C ARG A 729 7.53 -13.00 10.40
N ALA A 730 7.30 -13.00 9.10
CA ALA A 730 6.07 -12.52 8.47
C ALA A 730 4.91 -13.54 8.47
N GLY A 731 5.00 -14.63 9.25
CA GLY A 731 3.96 -15.68 9.32
C GLY A 731 3.95 -16.64 8.14
N GLY A 732 5.02 -16.70 7.34
CA GLY A 732 5.06 -17.51 6.11
C GLY A 732 4.86 -19.02 6.29
N GLN A 733 5.09 -19.56 7.50
CA GLN A 733 4.92 -21.00 7.78
C GLN A 733 3.45 -21.45 7.85
N GLU A 734 2.53 -20.51 8.04
CA GLU A 734 1.09 -20.79 8.11
C GLU A 734 0.38 -20.38 6.82
N SER A 735 1.14 -19.90 5.83
CA SER A 735 0.61 -19.42 4.56
C SER A 735 0.54 -20.52 3.50
N MET A 736 -0.27 -20.30 2.48
CA MET A 736 -0.39 -21.18 1.31
C MET A 736 0.93 -21.30 0.49
N LEU A 737 1.97 -20.52 0.81
CA LEU A 737 3.24 -20.49 0.11
C LEU A 737 4.23 -21.58 0.56
N VAL A 738 3.90 -22.37 1.59
CA VAL A 738 4.77 -23.44 2.11
C VAL A 738 5.22 -24.43 1.02
N PRO A 739 4.37 -24.93 0.10
CA PRO A 739 4.83 -25.81 -0.96
C PRO A 739 5.87 -25.18 -1.91
N LEU A 740 5.78 -23.88 -2.19
CA LEU A 740 6.81 -23.17 -2.97
C LEU A 740 8.10 -23.00 -2.18
N GLN A 741 7.99 -22.66 -0.89
CA GLN A 741 9.15 -22.55 0.01
C GLN A 741 9.94 -23.87 0.05
N ARG A 742 9.23 -24.99 0.20
CA ARG A 742 9.83 -26.33 0.28
C ARG A 742 10.37 -26.78 -1.08
N GLY A 743 9.54 -26.77 -2.11
CA GLY A 743 9.89 -27.29 -3.44
C GLY A 743 10.74 -26.35 -4.28
N LEU A 744 10.23 -25.16 -4.58
CA LEU A 744 10.86 -24.23 -5.52
C LEU A 744 12.11 -23.55 -4.95
N CYS A 745 12.14 -23.34 -3.64
CA CYS A 745 13.24 -22.66 -2.95
C CYS A 745 14.20 -23.66 -2.27
N GLN A 746 13.75 -24.42 -1.27
CA GLN A 746 14.65 -25.26 -0.49
C GLN A 746 15.16 -26.49 -1.24
N ALA A 747 14.31 -27.21 -1.97
CA ALA A 747 14.75 -28.38 -2.74
C ALA A 747 15.69 -27.97 -3.88
N VAL A 748 15.36 -26.92 -4.64
CA VAL A 748 16.28 -26.39 -5.67
C VAL A 748 17.58 -25.88 -5.05
N GLY A 749 17.54 -25.16 -3.93
CA GLY A 749 18.74 -24.72 -3.21
C GLY A 749 19.62 -25.87 -2.72
N ALA A 750 19.01 -26.97 -2.25
CA ALA A 750 19.74 -28.18 -1.88
C ALA A 750 20.41 -28.84 -3.10
N LEU A 751 19.74 -28.87 -4.25
CA LEU A 751 20.34 -29.34 -5.51
C LEU A 751 21.50 -28.43 -5.98
N MET A 752 21.41 -27.11 -5.78
CA MET A 752 22.53 -26.20 -6.04
C MET A 752 23.73 -26.43 -5.11
N GLY A 753 23.50 -27.08 -3.95
CA GLY A 753 24.52 -27.57 -3.04
C GLY A 753 24.95 -29.02 -3.30
N GLU A 754 24.42 -29.69 -4.34
CA GLU A 754 24.58 -31.12 -4.64
C GLU A 754 24.12 -32.05 -3.49
N ASP A 755 23.09 -31.65 -2.74
CA ASP A 755 22.45 -32.44 -1.68
C ASP A 755 21.08 -32.96 -2.15
N ARG A 756 21.10 -34.10 -2.86
CA ARG A 756 19.90 -34.73 -3.44
C ARG A 756 18.95 -35.29 -2.39
N GLU A 757 19.49 -35.86 -1.32
CA GLU A 757 18.68 -36.44 -0.23
C GLU A 757 17.86 -35.36 0.48
N ARG A 758 18.49 -34.23 0.81
CA ARG A 758 17.76 -33.09 1.36
C ARG A 758 16.72 -32.54 0.37
N ALA A 759 17.05 -32.46 -0.91
CA ALA A 759 16.10 -31.99 -1.92
C ALA A 759 14.83 -32.87 -1.96
N LYS A 760 14.99 -34.18 -1.89
CA LYS A 760 13.87 -35.13 -1.82
C LYS A 760 13.05 -34.96 -0.55
N ALA A 761 13.71 -34.86 0.60
CA ALA A 761 13.03 -34.65 1.89
C ALA A 761 12.17 -33.38 1.88
N GLU A 762 12.64 -32.29 1.27
CA GLU A 762 11.86 -31.05 1.14
C GLU A 762 10.67 -31.22 0.17
N LEU A 763 10.84 -31.97 -0.95
CA LEU A 763 9.75 -32.27 -1.88
C LEU A 763 8.67 -33.17 -1.25
N ASP A 764 9.07 -34.16 -0.47
CA ASP A 764 8.14 -35.02 0.27
C ASP A 764 7.41 -34.25 1.37
N ALA A 765 8.09 -33.32 2.05
CA ALA A 765 7.46 -32.41 3.00
C ALA A 765 6.44 -31.47 2.33
N ALA A 766 6.75 -30.97 1.12
CA ALA A 766 5.80 -30.19 0.32
C ALA A 766 4.54 -31.02 0.01
N LEU A 767 4.71 -32.25 -0.46
CA LEU A 767 3.60 -33.16 -0.79
C LEU A 767 2.78 -33.57 0.44
N ALA A 768 3.43 -33.76 1.60
CA ALA A 768 2.73 -34.01 2.86
C ALA A 768 1.81 -32.83 3.22
N TRP A 769 2.32 -31.61 3.10
CA TRP A 769 1.54 -30.40 3.35
C TRP A 769 0.35 -30.28 2.40
N GLU A 770 0.55 -30.52 1.10
CA GLU A 770 -0.50 -30.46 0.05
C GLU A 770 -1.57 -31.55 0.20
N ARG A 771 -1.33 -32.63 0.97
CA ARG A 771 -2.38 -33.62 1.29
C ARG A 771 -3.32 -33.14 2.37
N GLU A 772 -2.83 -32.26 3.24
CA GLU A 772 -3.56 -31.74 4.40
C GLU A 772 -4.23 -30.39 4.10
N HIS A 773 -3.89 -29.73 2.99
CA HIS A 773 -4.35 -28.39 2.63
C HIS A 773 -4.58 -28.28 1.12
N PRO A 774 -5.56 -27.49 0.64
CA PRO A 774 -5.72 -27.28 -0.80
C PRO A 774 -4.48 -26.53 -1.34
N SER A 775 -3.97 -26.93 -2.51
CA SER A 775 -2.80 -26.28 -3.13
C SER A 775 -3.08 -25.98 -4.59
N PHE A 776 -3.03 -24.70 -4.94
CA PHE A 776 -3.19 -24.22 -6.33
C PHE A 776 -1.84 -23.83 -6.95
N PHE A 777 -0.77 -24.40 -6.41
CA PHE A 777 0.61 -24.08 -6.75
C PHE A 777 1.27 -25.23 -7.50
N TYR A 778 1.72 -24.95 -8.73
CA TYR A 778 2.29 -25.97 -9.61
C TYR A 778 3.81 -25.99 -9.64
N LEU A 779 4.46 -25.20 -8.78
CA LEU A 779 5.91 -25.08 -8.67
C LEU A 779 6.48 -25.79 -7.43
N SER A 780 5.67 -26.55 -6.68
CA SER A 780 6.09 -27.31 -5.50
C SER A 780 7.00 -28.51 -5.81
N GLY A 781 7.18 -28.84 -7.10
CA GLY A 781 7.97 -29.97 -7.57
C GLY A 781 7.19 -31.29 -7.66
N ARG A 782 5.93 -31.32 -7.21
CA ARG A 782 5.00 -32.47 -7.34
C ARG A 782 4.92 -33.03 -8.76
N TYR A 783 4.81 -32.16 -9.74
CA TYR A 783 4.50 -32.53 -11.13
C TYR A 783 5.73 -32.63 -12.04
N GLY A 784 6.96 -32.47 -11.53
CA GLY A 784 8.15 -32.41 -12.38
C GLY A 784 9.41 -32.91 -11.68
N LEU A 785 9.99 -32.06 -10.84
CA LEU A 785 11.27 -32.35 -10.19
C LEU A 785 11.21 -33.59 -9.27
N GLY A 786 10.13 -33.76 -8.49
CA GLY A 786 9.93 -34.91 -7.62
C GLY A 786 9.94 -36.24 -8.37
N PRO A 787 9.03 -36.45 -9.34
CA PRO A 787 9.04 -37.65 -10.18
C PRO A 787 10.40 -37.95 -10.84
N LEU A 788 11.11 -36.92 -11.32
CA LEU A 788 12.45 -37.08 -11.89
C LEU A 788 13.44 -37.65 -10.87
N LEU A 789 13.52 -37.08 -9.65
CA LEU A 789 14.45 -37.55 -8.63
C LEU A 789 14.15 -38.99 -8.19
N ARG A 790 12.86 -39.34 -8.00
CA ARG A 790 12.47 -40.72 -7.65
C ARG A 790 12.86 -41.73 -8.73
N ILE A 791 12.70 -41.35 -10.00
CA ILE A 791 13.13 -42.19 -11.12
C ILE A 791 14.65 -42.34 -11.12
N LEU A 792 15.42 -41.26 -10.95
CA LEU A 792 16.88 -41.33 -10.94
C LEU A 792 17.39 -42.30 -9.87
N ASP A 793 16.79 -42.27 -8.68
CA ASP A 793 17.18 -43.14 -7.55
C ASP A 793 16.59 -44.56 -7.63
N GLY A 794 15.73 -44.84 -8.62
CA GLY A 794 15.18 -46.18 -8.84
C GLY A 794 14.11 -46.60 -7.84
N GLU A 795 13.39 -45.64 -7.25
CA GLU A 795 12.30 -45.93 -6.30
C GLU A 795 11.12 -46.63 -6.97
N ASP A 796 10.53 -47.62 -6.30
CA ASP A 796 9.43 -48.45 -6.83
C ASP A 796 8.21 -47.61 -7.29
N GLY A 797 7.93 -46.49 -6.61
CA GLY A 797 6.83 -45.56 -6.95
C GLY A 797 7.15 -44.51 -8.02
N GLY A 798 8.39 -44.45 -8.52
CA GLY A 798 8.83 -43.40 -9.45
C GLY A 798 8.08 -43.40 -10.80
N ARG A 799 7.81 -44.60 -11.36
CA ARG A 799 7.07 -44.74 -12.62
C ARG A 799 5.59 -44.36 -12.48
N GLU A 800 4.99 -44.64 -11.33
CA GLU A 800 3.60 -44.26 -11.04
C GLU A 800 3.48 -42.75 -10.88
N ALA A 801 4.35 -42.14 -10.06
CA ALA A 801 4.39 -40.68 -9.87
C ALA A 801 4.61 -39.92 -11.19
N HIS A 802 5.45 -40.44 -12.09
CA HIS A 802 5.64 -39.87 -13.42
C HIS A 802 4.38 -39.96 -14.29
N ARG A 803 3.69 -41.11 -14.28
CA ARG A 803 2.45 -41.29 -15.04
C ARG A 803 1.32 -40.39 -14.54
N GLU A 804 1.17 -40.27 -13.21
CA GLU A 804 0.19 -39.36 -12.60
C GLU A 804 0.49 -37.91 -12.98
N ALA A 805 1.76 -37.49 -12.84
CA ALA A 805 2.17 -36.13 -13.21
C ALA A 805 1.96 -35.84 -14.70
N LEU A 806 2.28 -36.78 -15.60
CA LEU A 806 2.08 -36.64 -17.05
C LEU A 806 0.60 -36.48 -17.42
N GLY A 807 -0.30 -37.18 -16.73
CA GLY A 807 -1.75 -37.07 -16.92
C GLY A 807 -2.38 -35.82 -16.31
N SER A 808 -1.66 -35.12 -15.44
CA SER A 808 -2.16 -33.93 -14.74
C SER A 808 -2.00 -32.64 -15.56
N PRO A 809 -2.90 -31.65 -15.40
CA PRO A 809 -2.70 -30.31 -15.97
C PRO A 809 -1.41 -29.62 -15.49
N GLY A 810 -1.02 -29.86 -14.23
CA GLY A 810 0.23 -29.35 -13.67
C GLY A 810 1.48 -29.83 -14.42
N GLY A 811 1.50 -31.09 -14.87
CA GLY A 811 2.60 -31.65 -15.66
C GLY A 811 2.73 -31.07 -17.07
N GLN A 812 1.65 -30.48 -17.59
CA GLN A 812 1.67 -29.84 -18.91
C GLN A 812 2.34 -28.46 -18.89
N LEU A 813 2.54 -27.84 -17.73
CA LEU A 813 3.16 -26.52 -17.62
C LEU A 813 4.63 -26.54 -18.04
N ALA A 814 5.13 -25.44 -18.61
CA ALA A 814 6.47 -25.39 -19.22
C ALA A 814 7.57 -25.79 -18.22
N TRP A 815 7.47 -25.29 -16.98
CA TRP A 815 8.40 -25.61 -15.89
C TRP A 815 8.41 -27.11 -15.54
N ASN A 816 7.26 -27.76 -15.48
CA ASN A 816 7.19 -29.18 -15.08
C ASN A 816 7.54 -30.11 -16.24
N ARG A 817 7.12 -29.75 -17.46
CA ARG A 817 7.28 -30.54 -18.67
C ARG A 817 8.74 -30.85 -18.99
N MET A 818 9.66 -29.92 -18.70
CA MET A 818 11.09 -30.20 -18.90
C MET A 818 11.58 -31.34 -18.01
N PHE A 819 11.23 -31.34 -16.71
CA PHE A 819 11.64 -32.41 -15.79
C PHE A 819 10.94 -33.73 -16.12
N LEU A 820 9.66 -33.72 -16.48
CA LEU A 820 8.94 -34.92 -16.91
C LEU A 820 9.47 -35.51 -18.21
N GLY A 821 9.90 -34.66 -19.15
CA GLY A 821 10.54 -35.10 -20.39
C GLY A 821 11.91 -35.74 -20.13
N MET A 822 12.68 -35.21 -19.17
CA MET A 822 13.92 -35.83 -18.74
C MET A 822 13.69 -37.15 -17.99
N ALA A 823 12.61 -37.25 -17.21
CA ALA A 823 12.19 -38.49 -16.56
C ALA A 823 11.78 -39.56 -17.60
N ASP A 824 11.00 -39.19 -18.62
CA ASP A 824 10.65 -40.08 -19.76
C ASP A 824 11.91 -40.55 -20.50
N ALA A 825 12.90 -39.66 -20.67
CA ALA A 825 14.17 -40.03 -21.30
C ALA A 825 14.93 -41.08 -20.49
N VAL A 826 15.04 -40.92 -19.17
CA VAL A 826 15.69 -41.90 -18.27
C VAL A 826 14.97 -43.25 -18.32
N LEU A 827 13.63 -43.26 -18.24
CA LEU A 827 12.85 -44.50 -18.30
C LEU A 827 13.06 -45.22 -19.64
N ARG A 828 12.99 -44.51 -20.76
CA ARG A 828 13.22 -45.09 -22.09
C ARG A 828 14.63 -45.62 -22.27
N GLY A 829 15.63 -44.90 -21.76
CA GLY A 829 17.02 -45.34 -21.76
C GLY A 829 17.20 -46.67 -21.04
N ARG A 830 16.64 -46.78 -19.83
CA ARG A 830 16.64 -48.03 -19.03
C ARG A 830 15.86 -49.17 -19.67
N ASP A 831 14.79 -48.83 -20.38
CA ASP A 831 13.95 -49.81 -21.10
C ASP A 831 14.56 -50.21 -22.46
N GLY A 832 15.76 -49.71 -22.82
CA GLY A 832 16.48 -50.07 -24.04
C GLY A 832 16.03 -49.35 -25.31
N ASP A 833 15.38 -48.18 -25.19
CA ASP A 833 14.93 -47.31 -26.29
C ASP A 833 15.76 -46.00 -26.33
N PRO A 834 17.04 -46.04 -26.78
CA PRO A 834 17.92 -44.87 -26.79
C PRO A 834 17.44 -43.77 -27.76
N ASP A 835 16.80 -44.15 -28.87
CA ASP A 835 16.24 -43.21 -29.83
C ASP A 835 15.02 -42.47 -29.27
N GLY A 836 14.13 -43.17 -28.57
CA GLY A 836 13.04 -42.55 -27.84
C GLY A 836 13.52 -41.66 -26.72
N ALA A 837 14.56 -42.09 -25.98
CA ALA A 837 15.18 -41.28 -24.94
C ALA A 837 15.74 -39.96 -25.50
N ARG A 838 16.47 -40.02 -26.63
CA ARG A 838 16.98 -38.81 -27.32
C ARG A 838 15.86 -37.87 -27.75
N ARG A 839 14.78 -38.39 -28.35
CA ARG A 839 13.60 -37.58 -28.71
C ARG A 839 12.93 -36.94 -27.49
N ALA A 840 12.92 -37.63 -26.35
CA ALA A 840 12.38 -37.10 -25.10
C ALA A 840 13.22 -35.92 -24.58
N VAL A 841 14.56 -36.03 -24.60
CA VAL A 841 15.47 -34.91 -24.25
C VAL A 841 15.27 -33.72 -25.19
N GLU A 842 15.17 -33.94 -26.50
CA GLU A 842 14.93 -32.86 -27.47
C GLU A 842 13.60 -32.14 -27.22
N ARG A 843 12.54 -32.87 -26.86
CA ARG A 843 11.24 -32.28 -26.48
C ARG A 843 11.33 -31.49 -25.17
N ALA A 844 12.03 -32.03 -24.17
CA ALA A 844 12.27 -31.36 -22.89
C ALA A 844 13.04 -30.04 -23.08
N GLY A 845 14.10 -30.06 -23.91
CA GLY A 845 14.92 -28.88 -24.21
C GLY A 845 14.14 -27.74 -24.87
N ARG A 846 13.18 -28.05 -25.76
CA ARG A 846 12.29 -27.03 -26.35
C ARG A 846 11.41 -26.34 -25.31
N ALA A 847 10.89 -27.10 -24.33
CA ALA A 847 10.10 -26.53 -23.24
C ALA A 847 10.95 -25.71 -22.24
N ALA A 848 12.24 -26.05 -22.12
CA ALA A 848 13.14 -25.46 -21.15
C ALA A 848 13.88 -24.19 -21.64
N ALA A 849 13.67 -23.76 -22.89
CA ALA A 849 14.37 -22.62 -23.49
C ALA A 849 14.24 -21.31 -22.68
N VAL A 850 13.13 -21.14 -21.96
CA VAL A 850 12.85 -19.99 -21.09
C VAL A 850 13.35 -20.15 -19.65
N PHE A 851 13.88 -21.33 -19.28
CA PHE A 851 14.35 -21.68 -17.94
C PHE A 851 15.79 -22.23 -17.96
N PRO A 852 16.78 -21.41 -18.35
CA PRO A 852 18.13 -21.88 -18.66
C PRO A 852 18.81 -22.58 -17.48
N GLN A 853 18.64 -22.09 -16.26
CA GLN A 853 19.25 -22.74 -15.09
C GLN A 853 18.67 -24.13 -14.86
N ALA A 854 17.35 -24.22 -14.81
CA ALA A 854 16.66 -25.45 -14.47
C ALA A 854 16.88 -26.52 -15.56
N TRP A 855 17.02 -26.11 -16.81
CA TRP A 855 17.47 -26.98 -17.90
C TRP A 855 18.85 -27.59 -17.64
N HIS A 856 19.85 -26.75 -17.34
CA HIS A 856 21.21 -27.23 -17.07
C HIS A 856 21.27 -28.08 -15.79
N LEU A 857 20.43 -27.80 -14.79
CA LEU A 857 20.28 -28.65 -13.63
C LEU A 857 19.73 -30.04 -14.01
N ALA A 858 18.68 -30.09 -14.83
CA ALA A 858 18.10 -31.35 -15.30
C ALA A 858 19.10 -32.18 -16.12
N LEU A 859 19.90 -31.53 -16.97
CA LEU A 859 21.01 -32.15 -17.69
C LEU A 859 22.06 -32.74 -16.73
N ARG A 860 22.48 -31.98 -15.69
CA ARG A 860 23.42 -32.46 -14.67
C ARG A 860 22.89 -33.69 -13.92
N LEU A 861 21.63 -33.66 -13.51
CA LEU A 861 21.00 -34.72 -12.72
C LEU A 861 20.84 -36.02 -13.52
N THR A 862 20.49 -35.91 -14.80
CA THR A 862 20.22 -37.08 -15.67
C THR A 862 21.46 -37.68 -16.31
N ALA A 863 22.55 -36.93 -16.44
CA ALA A 863 23.76 -37.39 -17.13
C ALA A 863 24.37 -38.66 -16.52
N GLU A 864 24.29 -38.86 -15.20
CA GLU A 864 24.80 -40.07 -14.55
C GLU A 864 24.03 -41.31 -14.97
N ALA A 865 22.69 -41.24 -14.97
CA ALA A 865 21.86 -42.34 -15.45
C ALA A 865 22.12 -42.63 -16.94
N ALA A 866 22.26 -41.59 -17.77
CA ALA A 866 22.59 -41.74 -19.18
C ALA A 866 23.98 -42.37 -19.44
N LEU A 867 24.97 -42.10 -18.58
CA LEU A 867 26.28 -42.76 -18.63
C LEU A 867 26.18 -44.24 -18.26
N VAL A 868 25.44 -44.58 -17.21
CA VAL A 868 25.25 -45.96 -16.75
C VAL A 868 24.49 -46.78 -17.78
N ASP A 869 23.38 -46.24 -18.27
CA ASP A 869 22.45 -46.92 -19.18
C ASP A 869 22.85 -46.75 -20.67
N SER A 870 23.96 -46.05 -20.95
CA SER A 870 24.56 -45.88 -22.28
C SER A 870 23.63 -45.31 -23.36
N TRP A 871 22.97 -44.18 -23.08
CA TRP A 871 22.10 -43.48 -24.04
C TRP A 871 22.34 -41.96 -24.04
N GLY A 872 21.87 -41.27 -25.09
CA GLY A 872 21.96 -39.81 -25.18
C GLY A 872 23.39 -39.26 -25.34
N GLU A 873 23.60 -38.02 -24.89
CA GLU A 873 24.89 -37.32 -25.00
C GLU A 873 25.37 -36.76 -23.64
N PRO A 874 25.51 -37.60 -22.60
CA PRO A 874 25.77 -37.13 -21.24
C PRO A 874 27.06 -36.32 -21.08
N VAL A 875 28.09 -36.57 -21.91
CA VAL A 875 29.32 -35.77 -21.89
C VAL A 875 29.08 -34.33 -22.37
N ALA A 876 28.28 -34.15 -23.43
CA ALA A 876 27.94 -32.81 -23.93
C ALA A 876 27.07 -32.06 -22.91
N TRP A 877 26.11 -32.76 -22.30
CA TRP A 877 25.24 -32.23 -21.26
C TRP A 877 26.03 -31.75 -20.04
N LEU A 878 26.96 -32.57 -19.53
CA LEU A 878 27.82 -32.22 -18.41
C LEU A 878 28.75 -31.04 -18.72
N ARG A 879 29.24 -30.92 -19.95
CA ARG A 879 30.05 -29.75 -20.37
C ARG A 879 29.23 -28.48 -20.40
N SER A 880 28.03 -28.53 -20.99
CA SER A 880 27.10 -27.40 -21.02
C SER A 880 26.70 -26.97 -19.61
N ALA A 881 26.37 -27.92 -18.74
CA ALA A 881 26.02 -27.65 -17.34
C ALA A 881 27.21 -27.10 -16.54
N GLU A 882 28.42 -27.66 -16.68
CA GLU A 882 29.63 -27.14 -16.03
C GLU A 882 29.89 -25.69 -16.41
N GLU A 883 29.78 -25.39 -17.71
CA GLU A 883 30.01 -24.05 -18.24
C GLU A 883 29.00 -23.05 -17.68
N TYR A 884 27.71 -23.39 -17.74
CA TYR A 884 26.63 -22.57 -17.21
C TYR A 884 26.79 -22.27 -15.71
N PHE A 885 26.94 -23.31 -14.88
CA PHE A 885 27.01 -23.13 -13.43
C PHE A 885 28.33 -22.48 -12.98
N HIS A 886 29.41 -22.65 -13.73
CA HIS A 886 30.64 -21.91 -13.48
C HIS A 886 30.48 -20.41 -13.75
N GLU A 887 29.89 -20.03 -14.89
CA GLU A 887 29.61 -18.63 -15.22
C GLU A 887 28.62 -18.00 -14.23
N ALA A 888 27.64 -18.77 -13.75
CA ALA A 888 26.70 -18.36 -12.72
C ALA A 888 27.27 -18.33 -11.29
N GLY A 889 28.51 -18.78 -11.07
CA GLY A 889 29.16 -18.79 -9.76
C GLY A 889 28.72 -19.92 -8.81
N VAL A 890 27.96 -20.91 -9.29
CA VAL A 890 27.46 -22.05 -8.50
C VAL A 890 28.52 -23.16 -8.47
N SER A 891 29.52 -22.96 -7.62
CA SER A 891 30.71 -23.83 -7.54
C SER A 891 30.43 -25.32 -7.24
N PRO A 892 29.48 -25.70 -6.35
CA PRO A 892 29.21 -27.10 -6.06
C PRO A 892 28.76 -27.89 -7.30
N VAL A 893 27.76 -27.37 -8.03
CA VAL A 893 27.22 -28.03 -9.23
C VAL A 893 28.25 -28.08 -10.36
N ALA A 894 28.99 -26.99 -10.59
CA ALA A 894 30.08 -26.99 -11.57
C ALA A 894 31.16 -28.02 -11.20
N GLY A 895 31.53 -28.11 -9.91
CA GLY A 895 32.46 -29.11 -9.40
C GLY A 895 31.99 -30.55 -9.62
N ALA A 896 30.70 -30.81 -9.40
CA ALA A 896 30.09 -32.11 -9.61
C ALA A 896 30.02 -32.51 -11.09
N CYS A 897 29.69 -31.56 -11.99
CA CYS A 897 29.79 -31.79 -13.44
C CYS A 897 31.20 -32.24 -13.84
N ARG A 898 32.24 -31.58 -13.30
CA ARG A 898 33.64 -31.94 -13.56
C ARG A 898 34.00 -33.30 -12.98
N ALA A 899 33.47 -33.67 -11.82
CA ALA A 899 33.68 -34.99 -11.23
C ALA A 899 33.08 -36.09 -12.12
N ALA A 900 31.83 -35.92 -12.55
CA ALA A 900 31.14 -36.86 -13.45
C ALA A 900 31.87 -37.00 -14.81
N LEU A 901 32.36 -35.89 -15.39
CA LEU A 901 33.18 -35.94 -16.61
C LEU A 901 34.45 -36.78 -16.43
N ARG A 902 35.14 -36.64 -15.29
CA ARG A 902 36.34 -37.47 -15.00
C ARG A 902 35.99 -38.94 -14.84
N GLN A 903 34.87 -39.25 -14.19
CA GLN A 903 34.39 -40.63 -14.02
C GLN A 903 34.03 -41.26 -15.38
N ALA A 904 33.50 -40.46 -16.32
CA ALA A 904 33.25 -40.88 -17.71
C ALA A 904 34.53 -40.98 -18.58
N GLY A 905 35.73 -40.84 -18.01
CA GLY A 905 37.00 -40.91 -18.74
C GLY A 905 37.32 -39.68 -19.59
N VAL A 906 36.57 -38.58 -19.43
CA VAL A 906 36.76 -37.34 -20.18
C VAL A 906 37.77 -36.45 -19.46
N SER A 907 38.81 -36.03 -20.19
CA SER A 907 39.78 -35.05 -19.67
C SER A 907 39.11 -33.70 -19.43
N VAL A 908 39.16 -33.20 -18.19
CA VAL A 908 38.63 -31.90 -17.79
C VAL A 908 39.79 -30.91 -17.59
N PRO A 909 40.04 -29.96 -18.51
CA PRO A 909 41.16 -29.03 -18.41
C PRO A 909 41.08 -28.13 -17.17
N GLN A 910 42.22 -27.75 -16.62
CA GLN A 910 42.26 -26.59 -15.71
C GLN A 910 41.91 -25.33 -16.49
N ARG A 911 41.07 -24.45 -15.94
CA ARG A 911 40.75 -23.14 -16.53
C ARG A 911 41.97 -22.23 -16.38
N ARG A 912 42.89 -22.30 -17.35
CA ARG A 912 44.00 -21.34 -17.52
C ARG A 912 43.50 -20.19 -18.41
N GLY A 913 44.07 -18.99 -18.25
CA GLY A 913 43.65 -17.80 -19.02
C GLY A 913 43.69 -18.00 -20.54
N GLY A 914 42.77 -17.34 -21.27
CA GLY A 914 42.63 -17.44 -22.72
C GLY A 914 41.45 -18.29 -23.20
N ARG A 915 40.74 -18.99 -22.30
CA ARG A 915 39.55 -19.79 -22.63
C ARG A 915 38.32 -18.92 -22.95
N GLU A 916 38.24 -17.71 -22.38
CA GLU A 916 37.19 -16.72 -22.70
C GLU A 916 37.20 -16.25 -24.16
N ARG A 917 38.32 -16.44 -24.89
CA ARG A 917 38.43 -16.06 -26.32
C ARG A 917 37.78 -17.07 -27.27
N ILE A 918 37.36 -18.23 -26.76
CA ILE A 918 36.78 -19.31 -27.55
C ILE A 918 35.24 -19.10 -27.62
N PRO A 919 34.62 -19.10 -28.81
CA PRO A 919 33.17 -19.04 -28.97
C PRO A 919 32.45 -20.14 -28.18
N ALA A 920 31.27 -19.83 -27.64
CA ALA A 920 30.53 -20.72 -26.74
C ALA A 920 30.31 -22.13 -27.31
N GLY A 921 29.86 -22.24 -28.57
CA GLY A 921 29.64 -23.54 -29.22
C GLY A 921 30.90 -24.42 -29.30
N LEU A 922 32.07 -23.80 -29.52
CA LEU A 922 33.36 -24.52 -29.54
C LEU A 922 33.85 -24.86 -28.13
N ARG A 923 33.56 -24.01 -27.13
CA ARG A 923 33.85 -24.32 -25.72
C ARG A 923 33.07 -25.54 -25.25
N THR A 924 31.79 -25.62 -25.55
CA THR A 924 30.91 -26.74 -25.18
C THR A 924 31.33 -28.04 -25.90
N ALA A 925 31.82 -27.95 -27.13
CA ALA A 925 32.46 -29.07 -27.86
C ALA A 925 33.79 -29.55 -27.24
N GLY A 926 34.34 -28.83 -26.26
CA GLY A 926 35.57 -29.18 -25.57
C GLY A 926 36.84 -28.76 -26.30
N VAL A 927 36.76 -27.74 -27.17
CA VAL A 927 37.92 -27.13 -27.81
C VAL A 927 38.77 -26.41 -26.76
N THR A 928 40.07 -26.70 -26.75
CA THR A 928 41.05 -26.09 -25.84
C THR A 928 41.59 -24.78 -26.42
N PRO A 929 42.17 -23.87 -25.60
CA PRO A 929 42.78 -22.64 -26.12
C PRO A 929 43.79 -22.89 -27.25
N ARG A 930 44.59 -23.95 -27.12
CA ARG A 930 45.59 -24.30 -28.14
C ARG A 930 45.00 -24.86 -29.42
N GLU A 931 43.92 -25.63 -29.31
CA GLU A 931 43.14 -26.06 -30.48
C GLU A 931 42.40 -24.88 -31.11
N TYR A 932 41.94 -23.91 -30.32
CA TYR A 932 41.27 -22.72 -30.84
C TYR A 932 42.24 -21.81 -31.61
N GLU A 933 43.48 -21.65 -31.15
CA GLU A 933 44.53 -20.96 -31.91
C GLU A 933 44.80 -21.62 -33.27
N VAL A 934 44.76 -22.95 -33.34
CA VAL A 934 44.83 -23.70 -34.60
C VAL A 934 43.57 -23.46 -35.44
N PHE A 935 42.39 -23.52 -34.82
CA PHE A 935 41.10 -23.33 -35.46
C PHE A 935 41.01 -21.97 -36.14
N VAL A 936 41.32 -20.86 -35.45
CA VAL A 936 41.27 -19.49 -36.00
C VAL A 936 42.13 -19.33 -37.26
N LEU A 937 43.28 -20.00 -37.34
CA LEU A 937 44.14 -19.94 -38.52
C LEU A 937 43.55 -20.67 -39.72
N LEU A 938 42.61 -21.60 -39.53
CA LEU A 938 42.00 -22.38 -40.63
C LEU A 938 41.13 -21.53 -41.56
N ALA A 939 40.63 -20.37 -41.11
CA ALA A 939 39.86 -19.44 -41.94
C ALA A 939 40.61 -19.05 -43.23
N GLN A 940 41.94 -18.94 -43.17
CA GLN A 940 42.80 -18.59 -44.32
C GLN A 940 43.20 -19.80 -45.17
N ARG A 941 42.68 -21.00 -44.85
CA ARG A 941 43.05 -22.31 -45.45
C ARG A 941 44.58 -22.58 -45.55
N PRO A 942 45.41 -22.22 -44.56
CA PRO A 942 46.85 -22.49 -44.60
C PRO A 942 47.13 -24.00 -44.53
N GLY A 943 48.28 -24.46 -45.02
CA GLY A 943 48.76 -25.83 -44.83
C GLY A 943 49.29 -26.09 -43.41
N ASN A 944 49.45 -27.36 -43.00
CA ASN A 944 49.93 -27.73 -41.66
C ASN A 944 51.28 -27.08 -41.31
N GLN A 945 52.17 -26.94 -42.30
CA GLN A 945 53.49 -26.33 -42.12
C GLN A 945 53.41 -24.82 -41.85
N GLN A 946 52.44 -24.12 -42.45
CA GLN A 946 52.21 -22.70 -42.22
C GLN A 946 51.61 -22.46 -40.83
N ILE A 947 50.63 -23.27 -40.42
CA ILE A 947 50.06 -23.20 -39.05
C ILE A 947 51.14 -23.49 -38.00
N ALA A 948 51.98 -24.50 -38.25
CA ALA A 948 53.08 -24.89 -37.39
C ALA A 948 54.10 -23.74 -37.18
N GLN A 949 54.44 -23.03 -38.26
CA GLN A 949 55.30 -21.84 -38.20
C GLN A 949 54.64 -20.70 -37.43
N SER A 950 53.38 -20.37 -37.74
CA SER A 950 52.65 -19.27 -37.08
C SER A 950 52.50 -19.48 -35.57
N LEU A 951 52.30 -20.73 -35.13
CA LEU A 951 52.10 -21.06 -33.72
C LEU A 951 53.38 -21.55 -33.01
N CYS A 952 54.53 -21.62 -33.71
CA CYS A 952 55.79 -22.15 -33.18
C CYS A 952 55.66 -23.58 -32.59
N ILE A 953 54.99 -24.50 -33.30
CA ILE A 953 54.82 -25.92 -32.93
C ILE A 953 55.19 -26.85 -34.10
N SER A 954 55.31 -28.16 -33.84
CA SER A 954 55.60 -29.11 -34.91
C SER A 954 54.39 -29.33 -35.84
N PRO A 955 54.59 -29.60 -37.15
CA PRO A 955 53.50 -29.98 -38.06
C PRO A 955 52.70 -31.20 -37.59
N ARG A 956 53.36 -32.15 -36.92
CA ARG A 956 52.72 -33.33 -36.31
C ARG A 956 51.79 -32.96 -35.14
N THR A 957 52.12 -31.91 -34.41
CA THR A 957 51.26 -31.35 -33.35
C THR A 957 50.02 -30.69 -33.96
N VAL A 958 50.17 -29.97 -35.08
CA VAL A 958 49.04 -29.39 -35.83
C VAL A 958 48.11 -30.49 -36.35
N GLU A 959 48.64 -31.56 -36.92
CA GLU A 959 47.84 -32.72 -37.37
C GLU A 959 47.01 -33.31 -36.24
N LYS A 960 47.61 -33.48 -35.06
CA LYS A 960 46.91 -33.99 -33.88
C LYS A 960 45.80 -33.04 -33.42
N HIS A 961 46.05 -31.73 -33.40
CA HIS A 961 45.01 -30.75 -33.07
C HIS A 961 43.91 -30.70 -34.11
N MET A 962 44.23 -30.81 -35.40
CA MET A 962 43.24 -30.86 -36.47
C MET A 962 42.35 -32.11 -36.40
N ALA A 963 42.94 -33.28 -36.18
CA ALA A 963 42.17 -34.51 -35.97
C ALA A 963 41.25 -34.37 -34.74
N SER A 964 41.77 -33.83 -33.64
CA SER A 964 40.95 -33.58 -32.45
C SER A 964 39.86 -32.54 -32.68
N LEU A 965 40.11 -31.49 -33.47
CA LEU A 965 39.11 -30.48 -33.82
C LEU A 965 38.00 -31.10 -34.65
N MET A 966 38.33 -31.85 -35.71
CA MET A 966 37.34 -32.55 -36.54
C MET A 966 36.43 -33.45 -35.71
N THR A 967 37.01 -34.22 -34.78
CA THR A 967 36.23 -35.07 -33.86
C THR A 967 35.33 -34.24 -32.95
N LYS A 968 35.83 -33.13 -32.38
CA LYS A 968 35.08 -32.30 -31.43
C LYS A 968 33.99 -31.47 -32.09
N THR A 969 34.18 -31.01 -33.33
CA THR A 969 33.23 -30.17 -34.07
C THR A 969 32.32 -30.97 -34.99
N GLY A 970 32.50 -32.29 -35.10
CA GLY A 970 31.75 -33.14 -36.03
C GLY A 970 32.06 -32.85 -37.51
N SER A 971 33.17 -32.18 -37.82
CA SER A 971 33.54 -31.84 -39.20
C SER A 971 34.10 -33.06 -39.92
N ALA A 972 33.49 -33.40 -41.08
CA ALA A 972 33.82 -34.61 -41.84
C ALA A 972 35.22 -34.57 -42.47
N ASP A 973 35.73 -33.39 -42.83
CA ASP A 973 37.05 -33.21 -43.43
C ASP A 973 37.66 -31.83 -43.11
N ARG A 974 38.87 -31.58 -43.63
CA ARG A 974 39.58 -30.30 -43.48
C ARG A 974 38.78 -29.14 -44.07
N SER A 975 38.14 -29.36 -45.21
CA SER A 975 37.41 -28.30 -45.91
C SER A 975 36.22 -27.82 -45.09
N ALA A 976 35.46 -28.75 -44.49
CA ALA A 976 34.35 -28.47 -43.59
C ALA A 976 34.83 -27.73 -42.33
N LEU A 977 35.97 -28.13 -41.75
CA LEU A 977 36.53 -27.46 -40.58
C LEU A 977 37.03 -26.02 -40.91
N CYS A 978 37.61 -25.81 -42.09
CA CYS A 978 38.01 -24.47 -42.55
C CYS A 978 36.80 -23.58 -42.85
N ALA A 979 35.73 -24.14 -43.41
CA ALA A 979 34.48 -23.41 -43.63
C ALA A 979 33.85 -22.97 -42.30
N LEU A 980 33.75 -23.89 -41.34
CA LEU A 980 33.25 -23.59 -39.98
C LEU A 980 34.10 -22.51 -39.30
N SER A 981 35.43 -22.54 -39.47
CA SER A 981 36.32 -21.50 -38.96
C SER A 981 36.13 -20.15 -39.63
N ALA A 982 35.87 -20.10 -40.93
CA ALA A 982 35.62 -18.86 -41.64
C ALA A 982 34.28 -18.22 -41.21
N GLU A 983 33.23 -19.04 -41.11
CA GLU A 983 31.92 -18.60 -40.60
C GLU A 983 31.99 -18.06 -39.17
N SER A 984 32.83 -18.67 -38.33
CA SER A 984 33.04 -18.24 -36.94
C SER A 984 33.92 -17.00 -36.80
N ALA A 985 34.60 -16.55 -37.86
CA ALA A 985 35.46 -15.36 -37.86
C ALA A 985 34.71 -14.09 -38.31
N ASP A 986 33.59 -14.25 -39.02
CA ASP A 986 32.71 -13.17 -39.50
C ASP A 986 31.54 -12.87 -38.53
N SER A 987 31.42 -13.62 -37.43
CA SER A 987 30.42 -13.47 -36.34
C SER A 987 31.06 -12.92 -35.08
#